data_AF-A0A8X6N3Y9-F1
#
_entry.id   AF-A0A8X6N3Y9-F1
#
_cell.length_a   1.000
_cell.length_b   1.000
_cell.length_c   1.000
_cell.angle_alpha   90.00
_cell.angle_beta   90.00
_cell.angle_gamma   90.00
#
_symmetry.space_group_name_H-M   'P 1'
#
loop_
_entity.id
_entity.type
_entity.pdbx_description
1 polymer ?
#
loop_
_entity_poly.entity_id
_entity_poly.type
_entity_poly.pdbx_seq_one_letter_code
_entity_poly.pdbx_strand_id
1 'polypeptide(L)'
;MFPFHTWLPDAHVQSPTSGSVILAGLLIKMGGYGFLRFSIPMLPQASLYFSNFVVVLSIIAVIYASLVAFAQDDIKKLIAYSSIAHMGIVTAGLFSFCEEGVLGSIFQMISHGLISAALFLCVGMLYTRTGTLEIAKYFGIVNTMPKFGFMFILFSMASIGLPGASGFAAFELMSISLYVLASFNKDSTYSCEAGVKYFTLSALSSCIMLYGMSLLYGYTGQVNFSELSSFLQNHQITYGIVFGLVFVLIGLCFKLAIVPFHMWAPDVYQGAPTIVTAFFSTAPKAALVTFLIRLMNEELVNVKSYVQPIFLYVSALSVLISAFGALRQQNLKRLLAYSSIGHIGFIFASLSIFTQAGTDSALMYLVIYIITSIGLFSYLVQIDDDDCDIANLSGIGKKHPIVAFHLSVLLLSMSGIPPLAEVSSTNKEALDLIDKGISNETVIVADKQTEGRGRTGKSWVSPEGNFYASLIVNLFNDYLSENQFSVSFQRVTLESRKKEEWSSTQLYKRCGIPTKDDVIPVPRHWDPENLITNGHIRQLCNKNWIPVSRTGMTPHTTCKLQCSHSYVSSTGENTGMTERGLMNQVSKLTELTFVTALAVRNTILSFINGLNLQYKWPNDILIDGKKISGILLEKKSNSNWLIIGIGINVNHAPLPGTTCISNYGDSVSNIDLLRKLIINFNKLRKQWLFDGFYAIREMWLKKAFKMNEQISVKLADKLYEGIFADIDKSGKLVLQQKDGSLIYFDAVSEAIVLPNNQKPIRVGGMVVENSVIQSESEVIFQMTDFNKSVVVKYQGILPPIFSEKSGVVVQGKMFDNSTFLADTVFAKHDENYMPKVLK
;
A
#
# COMPACT_ATOMS: atom_id res chain seq x y z
N MET A 1 -25.73 -26.28 -4.56
CA MET A 1 -24.82 -27.21 -5.26
C MET A 1 -25.62 -28.38 -5.81
N PHE A 2 -25.10 -29.07 -6.83
CA PHE A 2 -25.62 -30.37 -7.25
C PHE A 2 -25.41 -31.42 -6.12
N PRO A 3 -26.35 -32.36 -5.88
CA PRO A 3 -27.67 -32.49 -6.49
C PRO A 3 -28.77 -31.62 -5.84
N PHE A 4 -28.54 -31.06 -4.64
CA PHE A 4 -29.53 -30.34 -3.80
C PHE A 4 -30.01 -28.95 -4.31
N HIS A 5 -30.06 -28.73 -5.62
CA HIS A 5 -30.34 -27.45 -6.26
C HIS A 5 -31.72 -27.38 -6.92
N THR A 6 -32.43 -28.50 -7.02
CA THR A 6 -33.69 -28.65 -7.77
C THR A 6 -34.84 -27.77 -7.29
N TRP A 7 -34.88 -27.42 -6.00
CA TRP A 7 -35.90 -26.54 -5.43
C TRP A 7 -35.78 -25.08 -5.89
N LEU A 8 -34.58 -24.64 -6.30
CA LEU A 8 -34.26 -23.23 -6.50
C LEU A 8 -34.94 -22.61 -7.74
N PRO A 9 -34.98 -23.27 -8.92
CA PRO A 9 -35.72 -22.77 -10.08
C PRO A 9 -37.22 -22.62 -9.83
N ASP A 10 -37.84 -23.61 -9.18
CA ASP A 10 -39.27 -23.57 -8.88
C ASP A 10 -39.61 -22.50 -7.82
N ALA A 11 -38.73 -22.30 -6.83
CA ALA A 11 -38.85 -21.19 -5.88
C ALA A 11 -38.78 -19.81 -6.57
N HIS A 12 -37.95 -19.65 -7.61
CA HIS A 12 -37.93 -18.42 -8.41
C HIS A 12 -39.25 -18.20 -9.18
N VAL A 13 -39.80 -19.25 -9.82
CA VAL A 13 -41.09 -19.16 -10.53
C VAL A 13 -42.22 -18.76 -9.58
N GLN A 14 -42.36 -19.45 -8.46
CA GLN A 14 -43.47 -19.25 -7.50
C GLN A 14 -43.34 -17.97 -6.67
N SER A 15 -42.13 -17.43 -6.47
CA SER A 15 -41.94 -16.22 -5.67
C SER A 15 -42.36 -14.94 -6.39
N PRO A 16 -42.89 -13.94 -5.66
CA PRO A 16 -43.06 -12.58 -6.20
C PRO A 16 -41.69 -12.02 -6.60
N THR A 17 -41.68 -11.07 -7.54
CA THR A 17 -40.45 -10.48 -8.10
C THR A 17 -39.47 -10.02 -7.03
N SER A 18 -39.93 -9.30 -6.00
CA SER A 18 -39.10 -8.84 -4.88
C SER A 18 -38.44 -10.01 -4.12
N GLY A 19 -39.16 -11.11 -3.91
CA GLY A 19 -38.64 -12.34 -3.31
C GLY A 19 -37.56 -12.98 -4.18
N SER A 20 -37.81 -13.13 -5.49
CA SER A 20 -36.81 -13.61 -6.45
C SER A 20 -35.55 -12.74 -6.49
N VAL A 21 -35.70 -11.42 -6.38
CA VAL A 21 -34.59 -10.45 -6.41
C VAL A 21 -33.72 -10.55 -5.15
N ILE A 22 -34.31 -10.71 -3.96
CA ILE A 22 -33.57 -10.93 -2.71
C ILE A 22 -32.91 -12.31 -2.69
N LEU A 23 -33.63 -13.34 -3.14
CA LEU A 23 -33.13 -14.71 -3.24
C LEU A 23 -31.92 -14.79 -4.18
N ALA A 24 -32.07 -14.23 -5.39
CA ALA A 24 -31.01 -14.17 -6.39
C ALA A 24 -29.84 -13.28 -5.94
N GLY A 25 -30.11 -12.03 -5.56
CA GLY A 25 -29.09 -11.03 -5.28
C GLY A 25 -28.23 -11.32 -4.06
N LEU A 26 -28.84 -11.82 -2.98
CA LEU A 26 -28.20 -11.96 -1.66
C LEU A 26 -28.18 -13.40 -1.14
N LEU A 27 -29.33 -14.06 -0.99
CA LEU A 27 -29.42 -15.29 -0.18
C LEU A 27 -28.59 -16.44 -0.76
N ILE A 28 -28.60 -16.65 -2.08
CA ILE A 28 -27.80 -17.69 -2.73
C ILE A 28 -26.29 -17.50 -2.48
N LYS A 29 -25.83 -16.26 -2.30
CA LYS A 29 -24.40 -15.93 -2.10
C LYS A 29 -23.92 -16.23 -0.67
N MET A 30 -24.84 -16.35 0.30
CA MET A 30 -24.50 -16.70 1.68
C MET A 30 -23.85 -18.08 1.80
N GLY A 31 -24.11 -19.00 0.86
CA GLY A 31 -23.41 -20.30 0.78
C GLY A 31 -21.91 -20.15 0.45
N GLY A 32 -21.57 -19.32 -0.54
CA GLY A 32 -20.18 -19.02 -0.90
C GLY A 32 -19.44 -18.27 0.22
N TYR A 33 -20.12 -17.31 0.86
CA TYR A 33 -19.61 -16.65 2.07
C TYR A 33 -19.40 -17.65 3.21
N GLY A 34 -20.29 -18.63 3.39
CA GLY A 34 -20.16 -19.70 4.39
C GLY A 34 -18.92 -20.56 4.18
N PHE A 35 -18.59 -20.92 2.93
CA PHE A 35 -17.34 -21.62 2.62
C PHE A 35 -16.11 -20.77 2.95
N LEU A 36 -16.11 -19.49 2.55
CA LEU A 36 -15.03 -18.55 2.80
C LEU A 36 -14.81 -18.22 4.28
N ARG A 37 -15.88 -18.15 5.08
CA ARG A 37 -15.80 -17.69 6.48
C ARG A 37 -15.70 -18.82 7.51
N PHE A 38 -16.33 -19.97 7.23
CA PHE A 38 -16.37 -21.09 8.17
C PHE A 38 -15.63 -22.31 7.64
N SER A 39 -15.95 -22.83 6.44
CA SER A 39 -15.34 -24.09 5.95
C SER A 39 -13.82 -24.01 5.81
N ILE A 40 -13.34 -23.09 4.97
CA ILE A 40 -11.91 -22.99 4.64
C ILE A 40 -11.08 -22.57 5.87
N PRO A 41 -11.49 -21.57 6.70
CA PRO A 41 -10.66 -21.13 7.83
C PRO A 41 -10.74 -22.05 9.06
N MET A 42 -11.90 -22.66 9.37
CA MET A 42 -12.04 -23.49 10.57
C MET A 42 -11.61 -24.95 10.32
N LEU A 43 -11.77 -25.45 9.08
CA LEU A 43 -11.50 -26.84 8.72
C LEU A 43 -10.62 -26.93 7.45
N PRO A 44 -9.40 -26.35 7.44
CA PRO A 44 -8.57 -26.26 6.24
C PRO A 44 -8.14 -27.65 5.72
N GLN A 45 -7.71 -28.56 6.59
CA GLN A 45 -7.27 -29.91 6.20
C GLN A 45 -8.41 -30.75 5.60
N ALA A 46 -9.61 -30.67 6.17
CA ALA A 46 -10.79 -31.35 5.62
C ALA A 46 -11.26 -30.71 4.30
N SER A 47 -11.20 -29.38 4.19
CA SER A 47 -11.54 -28.65 2.96
C SER A 47 -10.59 -29.00 1.81
N LEU A 48 -9.30 -29.20 2.08
CA LEU A 48 -8.32 -29.71 1.11
C LEU A 48 -8.61 -31.17 0.72
N TYR A 49 -8.91 -32.05 1.68
CA TYR A 49 -9.24 -33.46 1.41
C TYR A 49 -10.48 -33.62 0.51
N PHE A 50 -11.54 -32.84 0.76
CA PHE A 50 -12.78 -32.88 -0.03
C PHE A 50 -12.79 -31.96 -1.28
N SER A 51 -11.69 -31.27 -1.58
CA SER A 51 -11.57 -30.31 -2.69
C SER A 51 -12.02 -30.91 -4.04
N ASN A 52 -11.41 -32.01 -4.46
CA ASN A 52 -11.72 -32.71 -5.71
C ASN A 52 -13.19 -33.12 -5.80
N PHE A 53 -13.79 -33.55 -4.68
CA PHE A 53 -15.21 -33.90 -4.62
C PHE A 53 -16.11 -32.68 -4.85
N VAL A 54 -15.81 -31.55 -4.22
CA VAL A 54 -16.54 -30.27 -4.42
C VAL A 54 -16.35 -29.74 -5.85
N VAL A 55 -15.16 -29.84 -6.42
CA VAL A 55 -14.88 -29.44 -7.81
C VAL A 55 -15.66 -30.32 -8.81
N VAL A 56 -15.71 -31.64 -8.62
CA VAL A 56 -16.52 -32.54 -9.48
C VAL A 56 -18.01 -32.19 -9.40
N LEU A 57 -18.57 -32.00 -8.20
CA LEU A 57 -19.96 -31.54 -8.04
C LEU A 57 -20.22 -30.18 -8.68
N SER A 58 -19.21 -29.30 -8.69
CA SER A 58 -19.28 -27.98 -9.32
C SER A 58 -19.28 -28.06 -10.84
N ILE A 59 -18.43 -28.90 -11.44
CA ILE A 59 -18.40 -29.16 -12.89
C ILE A 59 -19.73 -29.76 -13.35
N ILE A 60 -20.26 -30.74 -12.61
CA ILE A 60 -21.58 -31.34 -12.89
C ILE A 60 -22.66 -30.25 -12.82
N ALA A 61 -22.65 -29.39 -11.79
CA ALA A 61 -23.61 -28.29 -11.68
C ALA A 61 -23.53 -27.30 -12.86
N VAL A 62 -22.33 -26.95 -13.33
CA VAL A 62 -22.13 -26.07 -14.49
C VAL A 62 -22.72 -26.71 -15.75
N ILE A 63 -22.34 -27.94 -16.08
CA ILE A 63 -22.76 -28.61 -17.32
C ILE A 63 -24.28 -28.88 -17.29
N TYR A 64 -24.76 -29.51 -16.22
CA TYR A 64 -26.18 -29.86 -16.07
C TYR A 64 -27.07 -28.62 -16.11
N ALA A 65 -26.79 -27.60 -15.29
CA ALA A 65 -27.67 -26.43 -15.22
C ALA A 65 -27.60 -25.60 -16.51
N SER A 66 -26.47 -25.57 -17.24
CA SER A 66 -26.39 -24.90 -18.54
C SER A 66 -27.22 -25.61 -19.61
N LEU A 67 -27.16 -26.95 -19.69
CA LEU A 67 -27.98 -27.74 -20.61
C LEU A 67 -29.47 -27.61 -20.30
N VAL A 68 -29.84 -27.65 -19.01
CA VAL A 68 -31.24 -27.49 -18.60
C VAL A 68 -31.73 -26.05 -18.83
N ALA A 69 -30.91 -25.03 -18.58
CA ALA A 69 -31.23 -23.62 -18.89
C ALA A 69 -31.55 -23.41 -20.38
N PHE A 70 -30.77 -24.03 -21.27
CA PHE A 70 -30.98 -23.95 -22.73
C PHE A 70 -32.32 -24.57 -23.17
N ALA A 71 -32.82 -25.56 -22.42
CA ALA A 71 -34.09 -26.23 -22.66
C ALA A 71 -35.27 -25.64 -21.86
N GLN A 72 -35.15 -24.44 -21.25
CA GLN A 72 -36.26 -23.79 -20.56
C GLN A 72 -37.04 -22.84 -21.46
N ASP A 73 -38.35 -23.04 -21.57
CA ASP A 73 -39.28 -22.06 -22.17
C ASP A 73 -39.69 -20.94 -21.20
N ASP A 74 -39.51 -21.14 -19.88
CA ASP A 74 -39.81 -20.16 -18.83
C ASP A 74 -38.58 -19.30 -18.52
N ILE A 75 -38.74 -17.97 -18.62
CA ILE A 75 -37.64 -17.03 -18.47
C ILE A 75 -37.09 -16.94 -17.03
N LYS A 76 -37.91 -17.16 -16.00
CA LYS A 76 -37.45 -17.20 -14.60
C LYS A 76 -36.68 -18.49 -14.35
N LYS A 77 -37.12 -19.63 -14.89
CA LYS A 77 -36.37 -20.89 -14.80
C LYS A 77 -35.02 -20.77 -15.50
N LEU A 78 -34.97 -20.17 -16.70
CA LEU A 78 -33.72 -19.94 -17.43
C LEU A 78 -32.69 -19.16 -16.57
N ILE A 79 -33.09 -18.04 -15.97
CA ILE A 79 -32.21 -17.23 -15.10
C ILE A 79 -31.84 -17.96 -13.80
N ALA A 80 -32.73 -18.80 -13.26
CA ALA A 80 -32.43 -19.60 -12.08
C ALA A 80 -31.43 -20.73 -12.37
N TYR A 81 -31.54 -21.39 -13.52
CA TYR A 81 -30.57 -22.42 -13.93
C TYR A 81 -29.21 -21.81 -14.31
N SER A 82 -29.16 -20.65 -14.99
CA SER A 82 -27.89 -19.93 -15.17
C SER A 82 -27.27 -19.52 -13.83
N SER A 83 -28.09 -19.12 -12.85
CA SER A 83 -27.65 -18.85 -11.47
C SER A 83 -26.98 -20.07 -10.83
N ILE A 84 -27.52 -21.28 -11.01
CA ILE A 84 -26.93 -22.52 -10.51
C ILE A 84 -25.56 -22.78 -11.17
N ALA A 85 -25.46 -22.60 -12.49
CA ALA A 85 -24.20 -22.76 -13.22
C ALA A 85 -23.14 -21.75 -12.72
N HIS A 86 -23.47 -20.46 -12.61
CA HIS A 86 -22.54 -19.45 -12.09
C HIS A 86 -22.10 -19.73 -10.63
N MET A 87 -22.98 -20.24 -9.78
CA MET A 87 -22.57 -20.64 -8.42
C MET A 87 -21.72 -21.91 -8.41
N GLY A 88 -21.86 -22.80 -9.41
CA GLY A 88 -20.91 -23.88 -9.66
C GLY A 88 -19.50 -23.38 -9.98
N ILE A 89 -19.38 -22.34 -10.81
CA ILE A 89 -18.08 -21.70 -11.09
C ILE A 89 -17.47 -21.13 -9.79
N VAL A 90 -18.28 -20.46 -8.96
CA VAL A 90 -17.84 -19.93 -7.66
C VAL A 90 -17.39 -21.05 -6.72
N THR A 91 -18.10 -22.18 -6.61
CA THR A 91 -17.67 -23.28 -5.74
C THR A 91 -16.43 -24.00 -6.27
N ALA A 92 -16.25 -24.11 -7.59
CA ALA A 92 -15.02 -24.65 -8.19
C ALA A 92 -13.80 -23.75 -7.90
N GLY A 93 -13.93 -22.43 -8.07
CA GLY A 93 -12.82 -21.50 -7.83
C GLY A 93 -12.48 -21.29 -6.34
N LEU A 94 -13.43 -21.45 -5.42
CA LEU A 94 -13.15 -21.43 -3.99
C LEU A 94 -12.37 -22.67 -3.52
N PHE A 95 -12.62 -23.83 -4.11
CA PHE A 95 -11.97 -25.10 -3.74
C PHE A 95 -10.79 -25.48 -4.64
N SER A 96 -10.34 -24.58 -5.53
CA SER A 96 -9.05 -24.74 -6.23
C SER A 96 -7.85 -24.31 -5.38
N PHE A 97 -8.08 -23.53 -4.31
CA PHE A 97 -7.05 -22.98 -3.41
C PHE A 97 -5.99 -22.09 -4.08
N CYS A 98 -6.22 -21.65 -5.32
CA CYS A 98 -5.43 -20.59 -5.97
C CYS A 98 -5.97 -19.21 -5.59
N GLU A 99 -5.09 -18.20 -5.41
CA GLU A 99 -5.51 -16.83 -5.06
C GLU A 99 -6.42 -16.23 -6.15
N GLU A 100 -6.10 -16.49 -7.41
CA GLU A 100 -6.88 -16.08 -8.59
C GLU A 100 -8.25 -16.76 -8.62
N GLY A 101 -8.31 -18.03 -8.18
CA GLY A 101 -9.56 -18.80 -8.07
C GLY A 101 -10.49 -18.22 -7.01
N VAL A 102 -9.95 -17.85 -5.86
CA VAL A 102 -10.70 -17.20 -4.77
C VAL A 102 -11.16 -15.80 -5.16
N LEU A 103 -10.27 -14.98 -5.74
CA LEU A 103 -10.59 -13.63 -6.21
C LEU A 103 -11.64 -13.65 -7.33
N GLY A 104 -11.47 -14.52 -8.33
CA GLY A 104 -12.44 -14.73 -9.40
C GLY A 104 -13.79 -15.20 -8.89
N SER A 105 -13.80 -16.07 -7.87
CA SER A 105 -15.03 -16.52 -7.21
C SER A 105 -15.75 -15.39 -6.48
N ILE A 106 -15.04 -14.56 -5.74
CA ILE A 106 -15.62 -13.39 -5.05
C ILE A 106 -16.18 -12.39 -6.08
N PHE A 107 -15.43 -12.09 -7.14
CA PHE A 107 -15.87 -11.19 -8.20
C PHE A 107 -17.11 -11.73 -8.93
N GLN A 108 -17.10 -12.99 -9.34
CA GLN A 108 -18.25 -13.65 -9.99
C GLN A 108 -19.48 -13.67 -9.07
N MET A 109 -19.29 -13.91 -7.78
CA MET A 109 -20.36 -13.97 -6.78
C MET A 109 -21.05 -12.61 -6.60
N ILE A 110 -20.29 -11.51 -6.57
CA ILE A 110 -20.79 -10.12 -6.50
C ILE A 110 -21.45 -9.71 -7.83
N SER A 111 -20.74 -9.90 -8.95
CA SER A 111 -21.20 -9.57 -10.30
C SER A 111 -22.54 -10.25 -10.60
N HIS A 112 -22.60 -11.58 -10.42
CA HIS A 112 -23.83 -12.34 -10.55
C HIS A 112 -24.91 -11.91 -9.55
N GLY A 113 -24.56 -11.42 -8.36
CA GLY A 113 -25.51 -10.82 -7.41
C GLY A 113 -26.28 -9.64 -8.00
N LEU A 114 -25.55 -8.66 -8.53
CA LEU A 114 -26.14 -7.46 -9.12
C LEU A 114 -26.92 -7.78 -10.42
N ILE A 115 -26.35 -8.61 -11.29
CA ILE A 115 -26.92 -8.91 -12.60
C ILE A 115 -28.19 -9.78 -12.49
N SER A 116 -28.17 -10.84 -11.68
CA SER A 116 -29.36 -11.69 -11.50
C SER A 116 -30.51 -10.93 -10.83
N ALA A 117 -30.23 -10.08 -9.85
CA ALA A 117 -31.22 -9.18 -9.25
C ALA A 117 -31.85 -8.25 -10.30
N ALA A 118 -31.04 -7.64 -11.17
CA ALA A 118 -31.53 -6.78 -12.25
C ALA A 118 -32.36 -7.55 -13.30
N LEU A 119 -31.93 -8.75 -13.70
CA LEU A 119 -32.68 -9.62 -14.61
C LEU A 119 -34.03 -10.07 -14.03
N PHE A 120 -34.09 -10.46 -12.76
CA PHE A 120 -35.35 -10.81 -12.11
C PHE A 120 -36.28 -9.61 -11.95
N LEU A 121 -35.77 -8.40 -11.68
CA LEU A 121 -36.57 -7.16 -11.73
C LEU A 121 -37.16 -6.93 -13.12
N CYS A 122 -36.35 -7.08 -14.17
CA CYS A 122 -36.81 -6.94 -15.56
C CYS A 122 -37.92 -7.95 -15.87
N VAL A 123 -37.69 -9.24 -15.61
CA VAL A 123 -38.68 -10.31 -15.82
C VAL A 123 -39.96 -10.07 -15.03
N GLY A 124 -39.87 -9.54 -13.80
CA GLY A 124 -41.04 -9.15 -13.03
C GLY A 124 -41.86 -8.02 -13.69
N MET A 125 -41.19 -7.04 -14.28
CA MET A 125 -41.86 -5.98 -15.06
C MET A 125 -42.47 -6.52 -16.36
N LEU A 126 -41.86 -7.51 -17.01
CA LEU A 126 -42.49 -8.20 -18.14
C LEU A 126 -43.74 -8.97 -17.70
N TYR A 127 -43.62 -9.78 -16.66
CA TYR A 127 -44.71 -10.59 -16.14
C TYR A 127 -45.92 -9.74 -15.72
N THR A 128 -45.69 -8.65 -14.98
CA THR A 128 -46.76 -7.73 -14.57
C THR A 128 -47.42 -6.96 -15.72
N ARG A 129 -46.81 -6.92 -16.91
CA ARG A 129 -47.38 -6.27 -18.11
C ARG A 129 -48.00 -7.25 -19.11
N THR A 130 -47.54 -8.50 -19.14
CA THR A 130 -47.89 -9.49 -20.17
C THR A 130 -48.64 -10.71 -19.63
N GLY A 131 -48.62 -10.95 -18.31
CA GLY A 131 -49.27 -12.09 -17.66
C GLY A 131 -48.62 -13.46 -17.93
N THR A 132 -47.51 -13.52 -18.66
CA THR A 132 -46.84 -14.76 -19.10
C THR A 132 -45.36 -14.76 -18.69
N LEU A 133 -44.76 -15.95 -18.57
CA LEU A 133 -43.32 -16.16 -18.38
C LEU A 133 -42.65 -16.85 -19.57
N GLU A 134 -43.43 -17.29 -20.56
CA GLU A 134 -42.94 -17.97 -21.77
C GLU A 134 -42.11 -17.05 -22.65
N ILE A 135 -40.87 -17.45 -22.95
CA ILE A 135 -39.90 -16.68 -23.74
C ILE A 135 -40.43 -16.39 -25.15
N ALA A 136 -41.13 -17.35 -25.78
CA ALA A 136 -41.68 -17.19 -27.13
C ALA A 136 -42.69 -16.03 -27.25
N LYS A 137 -43.43 -15.71 -26.19
CA LYS A 137 -44.42 -14.62 -26.15
C LYS A 137 -43.80 -13.23 -25.97
N TYR A 138 -42.49 -13.14 -25.72
CA TYR A 138 -41.76 -11.87 -25.60
C TYR A 138 -41.16 -11.35 -26.92
N PHE A 139 -41.37 -12.07 -28.03
CA PHE A 139 -40.92 -11.63 -29.35
C PHE A 139 -41.53 -10.27 -29.71
N GLY A 140 -40.70 -9.33 -30.18
CA GLY A 140 -41.14 -7.99 -30.57
C GLY A 140 -41.26 -6.95 -29.43
N ILE A 141 -41.04 -7.30 -28.16
CA ILE A 141 -41.14 -6.35 -27.03
C ILE A 141 -40.16 -5.16 -27.14
N VAL A 142 -39.04 -5.31 -27.83
CA VAL A 142 -38.11 -4.20 -28.10
C VAL A 142 -38.78 -3.09 -28.93
N ASN A 143 -39.77 -3.41 -29.76
CA ASN A 143 -40.49 -2.44 -30.58
C ASN A 143 -41.53 -1.66 -29.75
N THR A 144 -42.16 -2.29 -28.76
CA THR A 144 -43.21 -1.68 -27.92
C THR A 144 -42.67 -1.03 -26.66
N MET A 145 -41.55 -1.51 -26.12
CA MET A 145 -40.92 -1.01 -24.89
C MET A 145 -39.38 -0.87 -25.06
N PRO A 146 -38.88 -0.05 -26.00
CA PRO A 146 -37.45 -0.02 -26.37
C PRO A 146 -36.49 0.30 -25.22
N LYS A 147 -36.84 1.26 -24.34
CA LYS A 147 -36.03 1.59 -23.15
C LYS A 147 -35.88 0.40 -22.19
N PHE A 148 -36.94 -0.40 -22.06
CA PHE A 148 -36.93 -1.62 -21.25
C PHE A 148 -36.18 -2.75 -21.95
N GLY A 149 -36.39 -2.93 -23.26
CA GLY A 149 -35.67 -3.91 -24.08
C GLY A 149 -34.15 -3.70 -24.02
N PHE A 150 -33.68 -2.45 -24.12
CA PHE A 150 -32.28 -2.10 -23.93
C PHE A 150 -31.74 -2.50 -22.55
N MET A 151 -32.47 -2.17 -21.48
CA MET A 151 -32.09 -2.54 -20.11
C MET A 151 -32.02 -4.06 -19.91
N PHE A 152 -32.99 -4.79 -20.48
CA PHE A 152 -33.01 -6.25 -20.45
C PHE A 152 -31.85 -6.88 -21.23
N ILE A 153 -31.54 -6.36 -22.42
CA ILE A 153 -30.40 -6.78 -23.24
C ILE A 153 -29.08 -6.48 -22.50
N LEU A 154 -28.92 -5.29 -21.91
CA LEU A 154 -27.72 -4.91 -21.15
C LEU A 154 -27.41 -5.90 -20.02
N PHE A 155 -28.41 -6.22 -19.19
CA PHE A 155 -28.21 -7.18 -18.09
C PHE A 155 -28.08 -8.63 -18.59
N SER A 156 -28.71 -8.99 -19.71
CA SER A 156 -28.52 -10.30 -20.35
C SER A 156 -27.08 -10.45 -20.86
N MET A 157 -26.55 -9.44 -21.56
CA MET A 157 -25.15 -9.40 -22.03
C MET A 157 -24.16 -9.43 -20.86
N ALA A 158 -24.45 -8.72 -19.77
CA ALA A 158 -23.65 -8.79 -18.55
C ALA A 158 -23.65 -10.21 -17.94
N SER A 159 -24.79 -10.91 -17.96
CA SER A 159 -24.91 -12.28 -17.43
C SER A 159 -24.21 -13.32 -18.29
N ILE A 160 -24.10 -13.09 -19.60
CA ILE A 160 -23.38 -13.98 -20.52
C ILE A 160 -21.85 -13.88 -20.28
N GLY A 161 -21.37 -12.85 -19.59
CA GLY A 161 -19.99 -12.79 -19.07
C GLY A 161 -18.92 -12.82 -20.15
N LEU A 162 -19.16 -12.15 -21.28
CA LEU A 162 -18.32 -12.26 -22.48
C LEU A 162 -17.11 -11.34 -22.47
N PRO A 163 -15.93 -11.90 -22.18
CA PRO A 163 -14.76 -11.80 -23.05
C PRO A 163 -14.38 -13.21 -23.55
N GLY A 164 -14.74 -13.58 -24.79
CA GLY A 164 -14.32 -14.89 -25.33
C GLY A 164 -14.87 -15.34 -26.69
N ALA A 165 -16.09 -14.97 -27.08
CA ALA A 165 -16.65 -15.37 -28.38
C ALA A 165 -16.46 -14.28 -29.43
N SER A 166 -15.44 -14.43 -30.29
CA SER A 166 -15.01 -13.47 -31.33
C SER A 166 -14.78 -12.04 -30.81
N GLY A 167 -13.53 -11.71 -30.48
CA GLY A 167 -13.16 -10.35 -30.04
C GLY A 167 -13.67 -9.25 -30.98
N PHE A 168 -13.64 -9.50 -32.29
CA PHE A 168 -14.26 -8.64 -33.30
C PHE A 168 -15.76 -8.43 -33.07
N ALA A 169 -16.59 -9.48 -33.03
CA ALA A 169 -18.05 -9.30 -32.92
C ALA A 169 -18.48 -8.78 -31.54
N ALA A 170 -17.70 -9.03 -30.47
CA ALA A 170 -17.89 -8.38 -29.18
C ALA A 170 -17.67 -6.86 -29.29
N PHE A 171 -16.59 -6.42 -29.95
CA PHE A 171 -16.33 -5.00 -30.20
C PHE A 171 -17.32 -4.38 -31.18
N GLU A 172 -17.83 -5.11 -32.17
CA GLU A 172 -18.87 -4.59 -33.08
C GLU A 172 -20.24 -4.52 -32.42
N LEU A 173 -20.65 -5.52 -31.65
CA LEU A 173 -21.93 -5.46 -30.91
C LEU A 173 -21.94 -4.30 -29.90
N MET A 174 -20.81 -4.08 -29.22
CA MET A 174 -20.60 -2.89 -28.38
C MET A 174 -20.68 -1.60 -29.20
N SER A 175 -19.92 -1.48 -30.30
CA SER A 175 -19.92 -0.27 -31.13
C SER A 175 -21.28 0.02 -31.77
N ILE A 176 -21.99 -0.98 -32.31
CA ILE A 176 -23.34 -0.84 -32.88
C ILE A 176 -24.32 -0.30 -31.84
N SER A 177 -24.28 -0.84 -30.61
CA SER A 177 -25.09 -0.35 -29.50
C SER A 177 -24.77 1.12 -29.17
N LEU A 178 -23.49 1.48 -29.17
CA LEU A 178 -23.03 2.84 -28.93
C LEU A 178 -23.40 3.83 -30.06
N TYR A 179 -23.46 3.41 -31.33
CA TYR A 179 -23.94 4.24 -32.45
C TYR A 179 -25.39 4.70 -32.23
N VAL A 180 -26.26 3.76 -31.82
CA VAL A 180 -27.67 4.01 -31.53
C VAL A 180 -27.84 4.86 -30.28
N LEU A 181 -27.03 4.66 -29.25
CA LEU A 181 -27.07 5.47 -28.02
C LEU A 181 -26.59 6.91 -28.26
N ALA A 182 -25.54 7.12 -29.07
CA ALA A 182 -25.05 8.47 -29.38
C ALA A 182 -26.11 9.33 -30.11
N SER A 183 -26.96 8.69 -30.92
CA SER A 183 -28.08 9.28 -31.66
C SER A 183 -29.45 9.10 -30.98
N PHE A 184 -29.47 8.83 -29.67
CA PHE A 184 -30.71 8.53 -28.95
C PHE A 184 -31.70 9.71 -28.92
N ASN A 185 -31.20 10.95 -28.86
CA ASN A 185 -32.04 12.15 -28.92
C ASN A 185 -32.20 12.60 -30.38
N LYS A 186 -33.16 11.99 -31.09
CA LYS A 186 -33.42 12.24 -32.51
C LYS A 186 -33.86 13.67 -32.84
N ASP A 187 -34.41 14.37 -31.86
CA ASP A 187 -34.88 15.76 -32.02
C ASP A 187 -33.72 16.76 -31.91
N SER A 188 -32.56 16.34 -31.37
CA SER A 188 -31.33 17.12 -31.33
C SER A 188 -30.45 16.87 -32.55
N THR A 189 -30.16 17.93 -33.30
CA THR A 189 -29.20 17.91 -34.42
C THR A 189 -27.80 17.49 -33.95
N TYR A 190 -27.36 17.95 -32.78
CA TYR A 190 -26.05 17.61 -32.19
C TYR A 190 -25.93 16.11 -31.84
N SER A 191 -26.99 15.48 -31.31
CA SER A 191 -27.00 14.04 -31.02
C SER A 191 -27.02 13.21 -32.31
N CYS A 192 -27.78 13.63 -33.33
CA CYS A 192 -27.74 13.01 -34.64
C CYS A 192 -26.36 13.12 -35.30
N GLU A 193 -25.73 14.30 -35.28
CA GLU A 193 -24.39 14.55 -35.81
C GLU A 193 -23.33 13.71 -35.08
N ALA A 194 -23.39 13.65 -33.75
CA ALA A 194 -22.52 12.79 -32.93
C ALA A 194 -22.67 11.30 -33.31
N GLY A 195 -23.90 10.81 -33.47
CA GLY A 195 -24.16 9.43 -33.90
C GLY A 195 -23.56 9.11 -35.27
N VAL A 196 -23.75 10.00 -36.26
CA VAL A 196 -23.20 9.82 -37.61
C VAL A 196 -21.67 9.91 -37.64
N LYS A 197 -21.07 10.87 -36.92
CA LYS A 197 -19.61 10.98 -36.76
C LYS A 197 -19.02 9.73 -36.11
N TYR A 198 -19.64 9.22 -35.05
CA TYR A 198 -19.14 8.03 -34.38
C TYR A 198 -19.31 6.78 -35.25
N PHE A 199 -20.48 6.58 -35.86
CA PHE A 199 -20.75 5.47 -36.77
C PHE A 199 -19.74 5.39 -37.92
N THR A 200 -19.58 6.49 -38.67
CA THR A 200 -18.72 6.52 -39.88
C THR A 200 -17.25 6.25 -39.55
N LEU A 201 -16.72 6.91 -38.52
CA LEU A 201 -15.32 6.78 -38.12
C LEU A 201 -15.04 5.43 -37.43
N SER A 202 -15.97 4.93 -36.61
CA SER A 202 -15.83 3.63 -35.95
C SER A 202 -16.01 2.46 -36.90
N ALA A 203 -16.91 2.55 -37.89
CA ALA A 203 -17.02 1.54 -38.94
C ALA A 203 -15.72 1.41 -39.75
N LEU A 204 -15.09 2.54 -40.12
CA LEU A 204 -13.79 2.55 -40.78
C LEU A 204 -12.69 1.89 -39.92
N SER A 205 -12.65 2.24 -38.62
CA SER A 205 -11.76 1.60 -37.64
C SER A 205 -11.97 0.07 -37.56
N SER A 206 -13.22 -0.37 -37.52
CA SER A 206 -13.58 -1.80 -37.49
C SER A 206 -13.15 -2.53 -38.76
N CYS A 207 -13.29 -1.93 -39.94
CA CYS A 207 -12.79 -2.49 -41.19
C CYS A 207 -11.25 -2.67 -41.18
N ILE A 208 -10.51 -1.68 -40.68
CA ILE A 208 -9.04 -1.77 -40.54
C ILE A 208 -8.67 -2.88 -39.54
N MET A 209 -9.37 -2.96 -38.40
CA MET A 209 -9.18 -3.99 -37.39
C MET A 209 -9.43 -5.40 -37.94
N LEU A 210 -10.51 -5.59 -38.69
CA LEU A 210 -10.86 -6.86 -39.31
C LEU A 210 -9.84 -7.27 -40.38
N TYR A 211 -9.37 -6.31 -41.19
CA TYR A 211 -8.32 -6.57 -42.16
C TYR A 211 -6.99 -6.96 -41.47
N GLY A 212 -6.65 -6.31 -40.35
CA GLY A 212 -5.54 -6.71 -39.49
C GLY A 212 -5.66 -8.15 -38.97
N MET A 213 -6.83 -8.52 -38.44
CA MET A 213 -7.11 -9.91 -38.01
C MET A 213 -7.04 -10.91 -39.18
N SER A 214 -7.54 -10.53 -40.36
CA SER A 214 -7.46 -11.36 -41.57
C SER A 214 -6.02 -11.57 -42.06
N LEU A 215 -5.15 -10.58 -41.92
CA LEU A 215 -3.71 -10.73 -42.22
C LEU A 215 -3.04 -11.66 -41.21
N LEU A 216 -3.33 -11.52 -39.91
CA LEU A 216 -2.79 -12.42 -38.88
C LEU A 216 -3.22 -13.87 -39.11
N TYR A 217 -4.50 -14.09 -39.39
CA TYR A 217 -5.00 -15.41 -39.77
C TYR A 217 -4.33 -15.93 -41.06
N GLY A 218 -4.20 -15.10 -42.08
CA GLY A 218 -3.57 -15.48 -43.37
C GLY A 218 -2.09 -15.88 -43.26
N TYR A 219 -1.34 -15.28 -42.32
CA TYR A 219 0.08 -15.61 -42.11
C TYR A 219 0.35 -16.69 -41.05
N THR A 220 -0.58 -16.94 -40.12
CA THR A 220 -0.36 -17.88 -38.99
C THR A 220 -1.26 -19.11 -39.02
N GLY A 221 -2.39 -19.05 -39.72
CA GLY A 221 -3.46 -20.05 -39.69
C GLY A 221 -4.24 -20.10 -38.38
N GLN A 222 -3.90 -19.29 -37.37
CA GLN A 222 -4.47 -19.36 -36.02
C GLN A 222 -5.53 -18.29 -35.79
N VAL A 223 -6.57 -18.66 -35.02
CA VAL A 223 -7.60 -17.74 -34.52
C VAL A 223 -7.65 -17.69 -32.98
N ASN A 224 -7.12 -18.71 -32.30
CA ASN A 224 -7.03 -18.70 -30.84
C ASN A 224 -5.74 -18.00 -30.38
N PHE A 225 -5.88 -17.17 -29.36
CA PHE A 225 -4.78 -16.38 -28.79
C PHE A 225 -3.61 -17.22 -28.24
N SER A 226 -3.90 -18.36 -27.61
CA SER A 226 -2.87 -19.29 -27.12
C SER A 226 -2.07 -19.93 -28.26
N GLU A 227 -2.74 -20.32 -29.34
CA GLU A 227 -2.13 -20.92 -30.53
C GLU A 227 -1.30 -19.87 -31.29
N LEU A 228 -1.83 -18.65 -31.44
CA LEU A 228 -1.13 -17.49 -32.00
C LEU A 228 0.14 -17.16 -31.20
N SER A 229 0.06 -17.08 -29.87
CA SER A 229 1.23 -16.89 -29.00
C SER A 229 2.30 -17.97 -29.24
N SER A 230 1.88 -19.24 -29.24
CA SER A 230 2.80 -20.37 -29.50
C SER A 230 3.42 -20.32 -30.91
N PHE A 231 2.69 -19.85 -31.91
CA PHE A 231 3.20 -19.67 -33.27
C PHE A 231 4.28 -18.57 -33.32
N LEU A 232 4.00 -17.41 -32.70
CA LEU A 232 4.90 -16.24 -32.64
C LEU A 232 6.15 -16.50 -31.77
N GLN A 233 6.08 -17.45 -30.84
CA GLN A 233 7.25 -17.90 -30.07
C GLN A 233 8.19 -18.78 -30.89
N ASN A 234 7.65 -19.63 -31.77
CA ASN A 234 8.41 -20.66 -32.49
C ASN A 234 8.82 -20.29 -33.92
N HIS A 235 8.23 -19.25 -34.53
CA HIS A 235 8.49 -18.82 -35.91
C HIS A 235 9.07 -17.41 -35.99
N GLN A 236 9.80 -17.11 -37.07
CA GLN A 236 10.26 -15.75 -37.33
C GLN A 236 9.09 -14.83 -37.69
N ILE A 237 9.07 -13.64 -37.07
CA ILE A 237 8.06 -12.62 -37.31
C ILE A 237 8.29 -12.00 -38.69
N THR A 238 7.35 -12.22 -39.61
CA THR A 238 7.35 -11.57 -40.93
C THR A 238 6.74 -10.17 -40.85
N TYR A 239 7.09 -9.29 -41.79
CA TYR A 239 6.46 -7.97 -41.87
C TYR A 239 4.93 -8.02 -42.02
N GLY A 240 4.38 -9.06 -42.65
CA GLY A 240 2.94 -9.28 -42.77
C GLY A 240 2.23 -9.45 -41.41
N ILE A 241 2.86 -10.17 -40.48
CA ILE A 241 2.39 -10.30 -39.09
C ILE A 241 2.46 -8.95 -38.37
N VAL A 242 3.56 -8.20 -38.54
CA VAL A 242 3.70 -6.86 -37.94
C VAL A 242 2.61 -5.90 -38.45
N PHE A 243 2.35 -5.86 -39.76
CA PHE A 243 1.27 -5.06 -40.33
C PHE A 243 -0.11 -5.48 -39.80
N GLY A 244 -0.37 -6.79 -39.70
CA GLY A 244 -1.60 -7.32 -39.10
C GLY A 244 -1.82 -6.82 -37.66
N LEU A 245 -0.78 -6.94 -36.81
CA LEU A 245 -0.84 -6.46 -35.42
C LEU A 245 -1.01 -4.93 -35.33
N VAL A 246 -0.30 -4.16 -36.16
CA VAL A 246 -0.45 -2.70 -36.22
C VAL A 246 -1.87 -2.30 -36.61
N PHE A 247 -2.51 -2.99 -37.56
CA PHE A 247 -3.89 -2.70 -37.96
C PHE A 247 -4.92 -3.07 -36.89
N VAL A 248 -4.72 -4.17 -36.15
CA VAL A 248 -5.53 -4.49 -34.96
C VAL A 248 -5.37 -3.40 -33.89
N LEU A 249 -4.13 -2.96 -33.63
CA LEU A 249 -3.86 -1.89 -32.67
C LEU A 249 -4.49 -0.55 -33.10
N ILE A 250 -4.47 -0.18 -34.38
CA ILE A 250 -5.16 1.01 -34.90
C ILE A 250 -6.66 0.94 -34.60
N GLY A 251 -7.28 -0.22 -34.79
CA GLY A 251 -8.67 -0.48 -34.42
C GLY A 251 -8.96 -0.20 -32.93
N LEU A 252 -8.18 -0.83 -32.05
CA LEU A 252 -8.31 -0.68 -30.59
C LEU A 252 -8.05 0.76 -30.12
N CYS A 253 -6.99 1.38 -30.64
CA CYS A 253 -6.61 2.77 -30.36
C CYS A 253 -7.73 3.76 -30.73
N PHE A 254 -8.36 3.58 -31.89
CA PHE A 254 -9.53 4.37 -32.27
C PHE A 254 -10.68 4.21 -31.27
N LYS A 255 -11.06 2.97 -30.92
CA LYS A 255 -12.18 2.72 -29.98
C LYS A 255 -11.90 3.22 -28.56
N LEU A 256 -10.63 3.32 -28.17
CA LEU A 256 -10.18 3.93 -26.91
C LEU A 256 -10.11 5.48 -26.96
N ALA A 257 -10.25 6.07 -28.15
CA ALA A 257 -10.06 7.49 -28.45
C ALA A 257 -8.64 8.01 -28.13
N ILE A 258 -7.60 7.21 -28.39
CA ILE A 258 -6.21 7.64 -28.20
C ILE A 258 -5.68 8.39 -29.44
N VAL A 259 -4.71 9.28 -29.28
CA VAL A 259 -4.12 10.04 -30.41
C VAL A 259 -3.29 9.10 -31.31
N PRO A 260 -3.36 9.19 -32.64
CA PRO A 260 -4.03 10.21 -33.46
C PRO A 260 -5.54 10.00 -33.65
N PHE A 261 -6.07 8.82 -33.34
CA PHE A 261 -7.43 8.38 -33.67
C PHE A 261 -8.56 8.97 -32.80
N HIS A 262 -8.22 9.88 -31.89
CA HIS A 262 -9.12 10.58 -30.96
C HIS A 262 -10.17 11.52 -31.57
N MET A 263 -10.11 11.82 -32.88
CA MET A 263 -10.84 12.93 -33.53
C MET A 263 -12.37 12.91 -33.32
N TRP A 264 -12.96 11.74 -33.10
CA TRP A 264 -14.40 11.60 -32.86
C TRP A 264 -14.82 12.01 -31.44
N ALA A 265 -13.96 11.81 -30.44
CA ALA A 265 -14.38 11.81 -29.04
C ALA A 265 -14.86 13.18 -28.53
N PRO A 266 -14.20 14.33 -28.80
CA PRO A 266 -14.67 15.63 -28.32
C PRO A 266 -16.06 16.01 -28.83
N ASP A 267 -16.36 15.74 -30.10
CA ASP A 267 -17.64 16.07 -30.73
C ASP A 267 -18.75 15.09 -30.28
N VAL A 268 -18.45 13.79 -30.22
CA VAL A 268 -19.42 12.76 -29.80
C VAL A 268 -19.76 12.92 -28.32
N TYR A 269 -18.79 13.23 -27.47
CA TYR A 269 -19.04 13.45 -26.03
C TYR A 269 -19.92 14.68 -25.80
N GLN A 270 -19.73 15.74 -26.58
CA GLN A 270 -20.54 16.95 -26.51
C GLN A 270 -21.98 16.72 -26.99
N GLY A 271 -22.14 16.11 -28.17
CA GLY A 271 -23.46 15.94 -28.80
C GLY A 271 -24.30 14.79 -28.26
N ALA A 272 -23.70 13.74 -27.69
CA ALA A 272 -24.46 12.65 -27.07
C ALA A 272 -25.09 13.08 -25.72
N PRO A 273 -26.24 12.47 -25.34
CA PRO A 273 -26.86 12.72 -24.03
C PRO A 273 -25.90 12.42 -22.89
N THR A 274 -25.89 13.22 -21.81
CA THR A 274 -24.85 13.10 -20.76
C THR A 274 -24.72 11.68 -20.18
N ILE A 275 -25.83 10.97 -19.95
CA ILE A 275 -25.80 9.58 -19.44
C ILE A 275 -25.14 8.59 -20.42
N VAL A 276 -25.27 8.85 -21.73
CA VAL A 276 -24.61 8.08 -22.78
C VAL A 276 -23.12 8.42 -22.80
N THR A 277 -22.74 9.71 -22.72
CA THR A 277 -21.34 10.15 -22.62
C THR A 277 -20.64 9.57 -21.39
N ALA A 278 -21.34 9.47 -20.25
CA ALA A 278 -20.85 8.82 -19.04
C ALA A 278 -20.51 7.34 -19.27
N PHE A 279 -21.37 6.63 -20.01
CA PHE A 279 -21.11 5.24 -20.40
C PHE A 279 -19.94 5.14 -21.39
N PHE A 280 -19.90 5.97 -22.43
CA PHE A 280 -18.80 6.07 -23.41
C PHE A 280 -17.41 6.30 -22.78
N SER A 281 -17.34 7.08 -21.70
CA SER A 281 -16.08 7.39 -21.03
C SER A 281 -15.55 6.27 -20.13
N THR A 282 -16.40 5.31 -19.74
CA THR A 282 -16.08 4.34 -18.69
C THR A 282 -16.11 2.90 -19.18
N ALA A 283 -17.28 2.31 -19.40
CA ALA A 283 -17.42 0.86 -19.60
C ALA A 283 -16.72 0.32 -20.87
N PRO A 284 -16.84 0.95 -22.08
CA PRO A 284 -16.10 0.52 -23.26
C PRO A 284 -14.59 0.63 -23.07
N LYS A 285 -14.12 1.70 -22.41
CA LYS A 285 -12.70 1.92 -22.14
C LYS A 285 -12.14 0.87 -21.17
N ALA A 286 -12.89 0.52 -20.12
CA ALA A 286 -12.53 -0.53 -19.19
C ALA A 286 -12.35 -1.89 -19.87
N ALA A 287 -13.33 -2.29 -20.69
CA ALA A 287 -13.30 -3.54 -21.44
C ALA A 287 -12.12 -3.57 -22.43
N LEU A 288 -11.91 -2.49 -23.20
CA LEU A 288 -10.84 -2.40 -24.20
C LEU A 288 -9.44 -2.36 -23.56
N VAL A 289 -9.24 -1.66 -22.44
CA VAL A 289 -7.94 -1.66 -21.71
C VAL A 289 -7.65 -3.03 -21.10
N THR A 290 -8.66 -3.69 -20.52
CA THR A 290 -8.50 -5.06 -19.96
C THR A 290 -8.16 -6.07 -21.06
N PHE A 291 -8.81 -5.98 -22.23
CA PHE A 291 -8.45 -6.77 -23.40
C PHE A 291 -7.02 -6.48 -23.87
N LEU A 292 -6.62 -5.21 -23.92
CA LEU A 292 -5.28 -4.82 -24.33
C LEU A 292 -4.21 -5.38 -23.39
N ILE A 293 -4.45 -5.39 -22.07
CA ILE A 293 -3.56 -6.01 -21.08
C ILE A 293 -3.38 -7.51 -21.36
N ARG A 294 -4.46 -8.23 -21.64
CA ARG A 294 -4.40 -9.66 -21.99
C ARG A 294 -3.56 -9.90 -23.26
N LEU A 295 -3.86 -9.15 -24.33
CA LEU A 295 -3.13 -9.18 -25.59
C LEU A 295 -1.63 -8.87 -25.43
N MET A 296 -1.26 -7.97 -24.51
CA MET A 296 0.16 -7.63 -24.27
C MET A 296 0.90 -8.68 -23.42
N ASN A 297 0.25 -9.26 -22.40
CA ASN A 297 0.92 -10.12 -21.42
C ASN A 297 1.09 -11.58 -21.87
N GLU A 298 0.10 -12.16 -22.56
CA GLU A 298 0.10 -13.60 -22.89
C GLU A 298 0.66 -13.92 -24.29
N GLU A 299 0.70 -12.94 -25.20
CA GLU A 299 0.75 -13.23 -26.65
C GLU A 299 1.89 -12.56 -27.43
N LEU A 300 2.44 -11.43 -26.96
CA LEU A 300 3.30 -10.56 -27.78
C LEU A 300 4.74 -10.42 -27.30
N VAL A 301 5.24 -11.37 -26.50
CA VAL A 301 6.60 -11.36 -25.92
C VAL A 301 7.69 -11.13 -27.00
N ASN A 302 7.59 -11.83 -28.13
CA ASN A 302 8.54 -11.69 -29.25
C ASN A 302 8.31 -10.44 -30.13
N VAL A 303 7.12 -9.81 -30.06
CA VAL A 303 6.77 -8.63 -30.89
C VAL A 303 6.94 -7.31 -30.13
N LYS A 304 7.34 -7.37 -28.85
CA LYS A 304 7.55 -6.21 -27.96
C LYS A 304 8.37 -5.09 -28.62
N SER A 305 9.44 -5.42 -29.35
CA SER A 305 10.31 -4.45 -30.02
C SER A 305 9.60 -3.57 -31.06
N TYR A 306 8.56 -4.09 -31.72
CA TYR A 306 7.76 -3.35 -32.71
C TYR A 306 6.59 -2.60 -32.08
N VAL A 307 5.96 -3.17 -31.04
CA VAL A 307 4.75 -2.61 -30.40
C VAL A 307 5.09 -1.54 -29.36
N GLN A 308 6.20 -1.70 -28.62
CA GLN A 308 6.60 -0.78 -27.55
C GLN A 308 6.80 0.68 -28.01
N PRO A 309 7.48 0.97 -29.14
CA PRO A 309 7.60 2.35 -29.62
C PRO A 309 6.25 2.98 -29.94
N ILE A 310 5.32 2.21 -30.53
CA ILE A 310 3.98 2.69 -30.88
C ILE A 310 3.25 3.16 -29.62
N PHE A 311 3.23 2.35 -28.56
CA PHE A 311 2.61 2.70 -27.28
C PHE A 311 3.23 3.96 -26.66
N LEU A 312 4.56 4.09 -26.71
CA LEU A 312 5.27 5.24 -26.17
C LEU A 312 4.92 6.53 -26.93
N TYR A 313 5.01 6.54 -28.26
CA TYR A 313 4.63 7.71 -29.07
C TYR A 313 3.16 8.09 -28.89
N VAL A 314 2.27 7.11 -28.94
CA VAL A 314 0.81 7.29 -28.82
C VAL A 314 0.43 7.81 -27.42
N SER A 315 1.08 7.32 -26.35
CA SER A 315 0.88 7.82 -24.98
C SER A 315 1.34 9.28 -24.82
N ALA A 316 2.56 9.60 -25.25
CA ALA A 316 3.13 10.94 -25.13
C ALA A 316 2.31 11.98 -25.92
N LEU A 317 1.95 11.66 -27.17
CA LEU A 317 1.09 12.52 -27.99
C LEU A 317 -0.31 12.69 -27.39
N SER A 318 -0.87 11.65 -26.75
CA SER A 318 -2.18 11.74 -26.09
C SER A 318 -2.15 12.64 -24.88
N VAL A 319 -1.13 12.55 -24.02
CA VAL A 319 -0.97 13.45 -22.86
C VAL A 319 -0.77 14.91 -23.32
N LEU A 320 0.04 15.15 -24.36
CA LEU A 320 0.27 16.50 -24.88
C LEU A 320 -0.99 17.11 -25.52
N ILE A 321 -1.63 16.42 -26.46
CA ILE A 321 -2.81 16.95 -27.18
C ILE A 321 -4.02 17.06 -26.24
N SER A 322 -4.18 16.16 -25.27
CA SER A 322 -5.24 16.32 -24.25
C SER A 322 -5.03 17.55 -23.38
N ALA A 323 -3.81 17.81 -22.91
CA ALA A 323 -3.52 18.99 -22.08
C ALA A 323 -3.80 20.30 -22.83
N PHE A 324 -3.22 20.48 -24.03
CA PHE A 324 -3.47 21.68 -24.83
C PHE A 324 -4.92 21.78 -25.34
N GLY A 325 -5.54 20.65 -25.67
CA GLY A 325 -6.94 20.58 -26.06
C GLY A 325 -7.88 21.02 -24.94
N ALA A 326 -7.70 20.48 -23.73
CA ALA A 326 -8.49 20.79 -22.55
C ALA A 326 -8.46 22.29 -22.19
N LEU A 327 -7.27 22.91 -22.20
CA LEU A 327 -7.09 24.33 -21.86
C LEU A 327 -7.90 25.32 -22.71
N ARG A 328 -8.31 24.92 -23.93
CA ARG A 328 -9.09 25.75 -24.85
C ARG A 328 -10.61 25.53 -24.75
N GLN A 329 -11.07 24.52 -24.00
CA GLN A 329 -12.49 24.18 -23.95
C GLN A 329 -13.29 25.14 -23.07
N GLN A 330 -14.50 25.50 -23.54
CA GLN A 330 -15.51 26.24 -22.78
C GLN A 330 -16.65 25.33 -22.30
N ASN A 331 -16.85 24.18 -22.95
CA ASN A 331 -17.89 23.22 -22.64
C ASN A 331 -17.36 22.06 -21.77
N LEU A 332 -18.10 21.69 -20.72
CA LEU A 332 -17.69 20.69 -19.73
C LEU A 332 -17.58 19.28 -20.31
N LYS A 333 -18.52 18.84 -21.16
CA LYS A 333 -18.45 17.52 -21.79
C LYS A 333 -17.22 17.38 -22.67
N ARG A 334 -16.91 18.44 -23.43
CA ARG A 334 -15.74 18.51 -24.32
C ARG A 334 -14.42 18.59 -23.54
N LEU A 335 -14.39 19.30 -22.42
CA LEU A 335 -13.27 19.30 -21.47
C LEU A 335 -12.99 17.88 -20.94
N LEU A 336 -14.02 17.17 -20.47
CA LEU A 336 -13.90 15.79 -20.00
C LEU A 336 -13.51 14.81 -21.12
N ALA A 337 -13.91 15.06 -22.36
CA ALA A 337 -13.46 14.28 -23.51
C ALA A 337 -11.94 14.37 -23.71
N TYR A 338 -11.38 15.59 -23.73
CA TYR A 338 -9.92 15.78 -23.79
C TYR A 338 -9.21 15.18 -22.57
N SER A 339 -9.72 15.39 -21.35
CA SER A 339 -9.16 14.74 -20.16
C SER A 339 -9.17 13.20 -20.27
N SER A 340 -10.25 12.60 -20.78
CA SER A 340 -10.33 11.15 -21.04
C SER A 340 -9.28 10.65 -22.03
N ILE A 341 -8.96 11.43 -23.07
CA ILE A 341 -7.87 11.13 -24.03
C ILE A 341 -6.52 11.10 -23.29
N GLY A 342 -6.28 12.05 -22.38
CA GLY A 342 -5.06 12.12 -21.56
C GLY A 342 -4.90 10.97 -20.57
N HIS A 343 -5.98 10.59 -19.86
CA HIS A 343 -5.97 9.46 -18.92
C HIS A 343 -5.69 8.13 -19.61
N ILE A 344 -6.23 7.91 -20.80
CA ILE A 344 -5.89 6.75 -21.63
C ILE A 344 -4.42 6.81 -22.09
N GLY A 345 -3.88 8.00 -22.34
CA GLY A 345 -2.44 8.22 -22.53
C GLY A 345 -1.58 7.74 -21.36
N PHE A 346 -1.91 8.10 -20.11
CA PHE A 346 -1.19 7.63 -18.92
C PHE A 346 -1.25 6.11 -18.71
N ILE A 347 -2.39 5.49 -19.04
CA ILE A 347 -2.54 4.03 -19.04
C ILE A 347 -1.62 3.39 -20.09
N PHE A 348 -1.57 3.92 -21.32
CA PHE A 348 -0.67 3.41 -22.36
C PHE A 348 0.81 3.59 -22.01
N ALA A 349 1.18 4.69 -21.34
CA ALA A 349 2.54 4.88 -20.84
C ALA A 349 2.93 3.76 -19.85
N SER A 350 2.01 3.37 -18.95
CA SER A 350 2.24 2.25 -18.02
C SER A 350 2.36 0.89 -18.74
N LEU A 351 1.51 0.63 -19.73
CA LEU A 351 1.56 -0.59 -20.54
C LEU A 351 2.82 -0.68 -21.42
N SER A 352 3.35 0.47 -21.88
CA SER A 352 4.57 0.53 -22.70
C SER A 352 5.83 -0.03 -22.01
N ILE A 353 5.78 -0.28 -20.70
CA ILE A 353 6.90 -0.86 -19.94
C ILE A 353 7.00 -2.38 -20.17
N PHE A 354 5.89 -3.07 -20.48
CA PHE A 354 5.78 -4.53 -20.59
C PHE A 354 6.41 -5.25 -19.37
N THR A 355 5.92 -4.90 -18.18
CA THR A 355 6.25 -5.55 -16.90
C THR A 355 4.99 -5.64 -16.04
N GLN A 356 4.95 -6.60 -15.11
CA GLN A 356 3.83 -6.77 -14.18
C GLN A 356 3.49 -5.47 -13.42
N ALA A 357 4.50 -4.76 -12.92
CA ALA A 357 4.30 -3.46 -12.26
C ALA A 357 3.68 -2.40 -13.18
N GLY A 358 3.99 -2.43 -14.48
CA GLY A 358 3.34 -1.58 -15.50
C GLY A 358 1.87 -1.93 -15.70
N THR A 359 1.51 -3.22 -15.72
CA THR A 359 0.12 -3.66 -15.83
C THR A 359 -0.68 -3.43 -14.55
N ASP A 360 -0.08 -3.63 -13.38
CA ASP A 360 -0.71 -3.34 -12.09
C ASP A 360 -1.00 -1.84 -11.94
N SER A 361 -0.03 -0.99 -12.33
CA SER A 361 -0.19 0.47 -12.42
C SER A 361 -1.33 0.85 -13.38
N ALA A 362 -1.36 0.26 -14.58
CA ALA A 362 -2.42 0.51 -15.57
C ALA A 362 -3.82 0.14 -15.04
N LEU A 363 -3.97 -1.02 -14.37
CA LEU A 363 -5.22 -1.46 -13.76
C LEU A 363 -5.64 -0.55 -12.60
N MET A 364 -4.72 -0.20 -11.71
CA MET A 364 -4.99 0.72 -10.60
C MET A 364 -5.44 2.10 -11.10
N TYR A 365 -4.77 2.63 -12.12
CA TYR A 365 -5.11 3.91 -12.72
C TYR A 365 -6.47 3.87 -13.44
N LEU A 366 -6.77 2.77 -14.14
CA LEU A 366 -8.07 2.53 -14.78
C LEU A 366 -9.22 2.53 -13.75
N VAL A 367 -9.06 1.85 -12.62
CA VAL A 367 -10.08 1.82 -11.54
C VAL A 367 -10.30 3.21 -10.96
N ILE A 368 -9.23 3.96 -10.68
CA ILE A 368 -9.33 5.35 -10.19
C ILE A 368 -10.05 6.23 -11.21
N TYR A 369 -9.66 6.15 -12.49
CA TYR A 369 -10.26 6.90 -13.60
C TYR A 369 -11.76 6.60 -13.77
N ILE A 370 -12.19 5.33 -13.66
CA ILE A 370 -13.61 4.97 -13.76
C ILE A 370 -14.40 5.59 -12.60
N ILE A 371 -13.89 5.51 -11.36
CA ILE A 371 -14.55 6.07 -10.18
C ILE A 371 -14.68 7.60 -10.29
N THR A 372 -13.61 8.30 -10.66
CA THR A 372 -13.64 9.77 -10.81
C THR A 372 -14.53 10.20 -11.97
N SER A 373 -14.48 9.50 -13.11
CA SER A 373 -15.34 9.79 -14.27
C SER A 373 -16.82 9.59 -13.95
N ILE A 374 -17.21 8.46 -13.31
CA ILE A 374 -18.60 8.25 -12.86
C ILE A 374 -19.03 9.37 -11.90
N GLY A 375 -18.17 9.75 -10.95
CA GLY A 375 -18.44 10.86 -10.04
C GLY A 375 -18.73 12.18 -10.77
N LEU A 376 -17.88 12.57 -11.71
CA LEU A 376 -18.02 13.80 -12.49
C LEU A 376 -19.27 13.78 -13.39
N PHE A 377 -19.52 12.67 -14.09
CA PHE A 377 -20.71 12.54 -14.92
C PHE A 377 -22.01 12.46 -14.10
N SER A 378 -22.00 11.91 -12.89
CA SER A 378 -23.17 11.92 -12.00
C SER A 378 -23.60 13.34 -11.59
N TYR A 379 -22.66 14.29 -11.59
CA TYR A 379 -22.96 15.70 -11.44
C TYR A 379 -23.44 16.33 -12.76
N LEU A 380 -22.77 16.05 -13.89
CA LEU A 380 -23.21 16.57 -15.19
C LEU A 380 -24.62 16.12 -15.60
N VAL A 381 -25.08 14.93 -15.20
CA VAL A 381 -26.46 14.46 -15.46
C VAL A 381 -27.54 15.33 -14.79
N GLN A 382 -27.16 16.19 -13.83
CA GLN A 382 -28.06 17.15 -13.16
C GLN A 382 -28.06 18.53 -13.85
N ILE A 383 -27.21 18.73 -14.87
CA ILE A 383 -27.18 19.93 -15.71
C ILE A 383 -27.85 19.56 -17.04
N ASP A 384 -28.68 20.45 -17.58
CA ASP A 384 -29.27 20.22 -18.90
C ASP A 384 -28.18 20.16 -19.98
N ASP A 385 -28.40 19.28 -20.98
CA ASP A 385 -27.40 18.99 -22.02
C ASP A 385 -26.97 20.25 -22.81
N ASP A 386 -27.88 21.23 -22.91
CA ASP A 386 -27.69 22.52 -23.60
C ASP A 386 -26.96 23.58 -22.74
N ASP A 387 -26.88 23.41 -21.42
CA ASP A 387 -26.38 24.42 -20.46
C ASP A 387 -25.02 24.02 -19.83
N CYS A 388 -24.31 23.09 -20.49
CA CYS A 388 -23.07 22.44 -20.04
C CYS A 388 -21.78 23.28 -20.15
N ASP A 389 -21.86 24.62 -20.11
CA ASP A 389 -20.68 25.49 -20.20
C ASP A 389 -20.02 25.77 -18.85
N ILE A 390 -18.69 25.89 -18.85
CA ILE A 390 -17.87 26.08 -17.64
C ILE A 390 -18.25 27.37 -16.90
N ALA A 391 -18.67 28.42 -17.65
CA ALA A 391 -19.12 29.68 -17.07
C ALA A 391 -20.34 29.52 -16.14
N ASN A 392 -21.23 28.56 -16.41
CA ASN A 392 -22.44 28.31 -15.64
C ASN A 392 -22.16 27.72 -14.25
N LEU A 393 -20.94 27.19 -14.01
CA LEU A 393 -20.50 26.77 -12.67
C LEU A 393 -20.18 27.97 -11.74
N SER A 394 -20.18 29.20 -12.25
CA SER A 394 -19.88 30.39 -11.46
C SER A 394 -20.85 30.56 -10.28
N GLY A 395 -20.29 30.77 -9.08
CA GLY A 395 -21.08 30.95 -7.86
C GLY A 395 -21.62 29.68 -7.21
N ILE A 396 -21.39 28.48 -7.77
CA ILE A 396 -21.86 27.22 -7.17
C ILE A 396 -21.34 27.01 -5.74
N GLY A 397 -20.09 27.41 -5.45
CA GLY A 397 -19.52 27.33 -4.10
C GLY A 397 -20.26 28.15 -3.04
N LYS A 398 -21.05 29.15 -3.44
CA LYS A 398 -21.92 29.93 -2.53
C LYS A 398 -23.34 29.36 -2.45
N LYS A 399 -23.89 28.87 -3.56
CA LYS A 399 -25.27 28.33 -3.62
C LYS A 399 -25.36 26.90 -3.07
N HIS A 400 -24.41 26.04 -3.42
CA HIS A 400 -24.38 24.61 -3.10
C HIS A 400 -22.96 24.17 -2.65
N PRO A 401 -22.50 24.59 -1.45
CA PRO A 401 -21.12 24.39 -1.01
C PRO A 401 -20.70 22.92 -0.94
N ILE A 402 -21.61 22.01 -0.57
CA ILE A 402 -21.34 20.56 -0.50
C ILE A 402 -21.08 19.98 -1.91
N VAL A 403 -21.88 20.36 -2.89
CA VAL A 403 -21.73 19.92 -4.30
C VAL A 403 -20.43 20.48 -4.88
N ALA A 404 -20.15 21.75 -4.64
CA ALA A 404 -18.90 22.39 -5.04
C ALA A 404 -17.68 21.68 -4.43
N PHE A 405 -17.72 21.33 -3.14
CA PHE A 405 -16.65 20.58 -2.47
C PHE A 405 -16.41 19.21 -3.12
N HIS A 406 -17.46 18.41 -3.34
CA HIS A 406 -17.32 17.10 -4.00
C HIS A 406 -16.80 17.24 -5.44
N LEU A 407 -17.29 18.22 -6.19
CA LEU A 407 -16.82 18.51 -7.55
C LEU A 407 -15.33 18.92 -7.55
N SER A 408 -14.90 19.77 -6.63
CA SER A 408 -13.49 20.13 -6.46
C SER A 408 -12.61 18.92 -6.12
N VAL A 409 -13.04 18.05 -5.18
CA VAL A 409 -12.30 16.82 -4.84
C VAL A 409 -12.15 15.90 -6.05
N LEU A 410 -13.22 15.72 -6.84
CA LEU A 410 -13.19 14.91 -8.05
C LEU A 410 -12.28 15.49 -9.14
N LEU A 411 -12.32 16.81 -9.37
CA LEU A 411 -11.47 17.50 -10.35
C LEU A 411 -10.00 17.55 -9.93
N LEU A 412 -9.70 17.71 -8.64
CA LEU A 412 -8.33 17.62 -8.10
C LEU A 412 -7.80 16.19 -8.22
N SER A 413 -8.61 15.18 -7.88
CA SER A 413 -8.27 13.77 -8.07
C SER A 413 -8.07 13.40 -9.54
N MET A 414 -8.84 13.99 -10.45
CA MET A 414 -8.66 13.83 -11.90
C MET A 414 -7.37 14.52 -12.39
N SER A 415 -6.99 15.63 -11.76
CA SER A 415 -5.76 16.37 -12.07
C SER A 415 -4.50 15.74 -11.45
N GLY A 416 -4.63 14.71 -10.60
CA GLY A 416 -3.52 14.13 -9.84
C GLY A 416 -2.92 15.08 -8.80
N ILE A 417 -3.71 16.02 -8.28
CA ILE A 417 -3.29 16.94 -7.22
C ILE A 417 -3.67 16.32 -5.87
N PRO A 418 -2.70 15.91 -5.03
CA PRO A 418 -2.99 15.27 -3.76
C PRO A 418 -3.70 16.23 -2.79
N PRO A 419 -4.70 15.78 -2.01
CA PRO A 419 -5.31 16.59 -0.97
C PRO A 419 -4.34 16.80 0.20
N LEU A 420 -3.60 17.92 0.15
CA LEU A 420 -2.76 18.53 1.20
C LEU A 420 -1.81 17.57 1.96
N ALA A 421 -0.56 17.50 1.49
CA ALA A 421 0.46 16.58 2.00
C ALA A 421 1.21 17.09 3.27
N GLU A 422 0.59 16.97 4.44
CA GLU A 422 1.21 17.22 5.75
C GLU A 422 1.06 16.02 6.71
N VAL A 423 2.16 15.34 7.03
CA VAL A 423 2.21 14.36 8.14
C VAL A 423 2.71 15.02 9.43
N SER A 424 2.21 14.56 10.58
CA SER A 424 2.63 15.08 11.88
C SER A 424 4.10 14.76 12.16
N SER A 425 4.46 13.48 12.29
CA SER A 425 5.85 13.03 12.47
C SER A 425 6.06 11.64 11.88
N THR A 426 7.19 11.40 11.23
CA THR A 426 7.53 10.09 10.63
C THR A 426 7.73 9.00 11.70
N ASN A 427 8.21 9.36 12.90
CA ASN A 427 8.31 8.41 14.02
C ASN A 427 6.93 8.01 14.58
N LYS A 428 5.98 8.94 14.58
CA LYS A 428 4.60 8.67 15.04
C LYS A 428 3.86 7.73 14.08
N GLU A 429 4.07 7.93 12.78
CA GLU A 429 3.59 7.00 11.76
C GLU A 429 4.24 5.61 11.90
N ALA A 430 5.55 5.55 12.18
CA ALA A 430 6.25 4.30 12.45
C ALA A 430 5.70 3.53 13.67
N LEU A 431 5.31 4.24 14.74
CA LEU A 431 4.64 3.63 15.89
C LEU A 431 3.28 3.03 15.51
N ASP A 432 2.45 3.78 14.78
CA ASP A 432 1.12 3.33 14.33
C ASP A 432 1.21 2.13 13.36
N LEU A 433 2.25 2.06 12.54
CA LEU A 433 2.52 0.92 11.67
C LEU A 433 3.01 -0.33 12.41
N ILE A 434 3.81 -0.17 13.47
CA ILE A 434 4.15 -1.28 14.38
C ILE A 434 2.88 -1.79 15.09
N ASP A 435 1.99 -0.88 15.53
CA ASP A 435 0.74 -1.22 16.21
C ASP A 435 -0.28 -1.92 15.28
N LYS A 436 -0.18 -1.68 13.97
CA LYS A 436 -0.94 -2.40 12.93
C LYS A 436 -0.36 -3.78 12.56
N GLY A 437 0.73 -4.22 13.21
CA GLY A 437 1.32 -5.54 13.01
C GLY A 437 2.21 -5.64 11.78
N ILE A 438 3.29 -4.86 11.73
CA ILE A 438 4.33 -4.96 10.69
C ILE A 438 5.07 -6.33 10.75
N SER A 439 5.33 -6.90 9.57
CA SER A 439 6.10 -8.15 9.38
C SER A 439 7.56 -7.92 8.96
N ASN A 440 7.84 -6.84 8.24
CA ASN A 440 9.12 -6.57 7.56
C ASN A 440 9.77 -5.25 8.01
N GLU A 441 11.10 -5.15 7.89
CA GLU A 441 11.81 -3.89 8.10
C GLU A 441 11.38 -2.84 7.07
N THR A 442 11.03 -1.65 7.55
CA THR A 442 10.29 -0.66 6.77
C THR A 442 10.94 0.72 6.87
N VAL A 443 10.91 1.51 5.79
CA VAL A 443 11.39 2.90 5.81
C VAL A 443 10.28 3.86 5.47
N ILE A 444 10.05 4.82 6.36
CA ILE A 444 9.12 5.95 6.20
C ILE A 444 9.90 7.18 5.78
N VAL A 445 9.37 7.95 4.84
CA VAL A 445 9.93 9.24 4.40
C VAL A 445 8.80 10.25 4.25
N ALA A 446 9.03 11.49 4.66
CA ALA A 446 8.09 12.60 4.53
C ALA A 446 8.76 13.81 3.85
N ASP A 447 8.03 14.44 2.93
CA ASP A 447 8.47 15.68 2.26
C ASP A 447 8.20 16.94 3.11
N LYS A 448 7.28 16.85 4.09
CA LYS A 448 6.97 17.89 5.09
C LYS A 448 6.51 17.27 6.40
N GLN A 449 6.88 17.87 7.54
CA GLN A 449 6.42 17.50 8.88
C GLN A 449 5.81 18.71 9.59
N THR A 450 4.68 18.54 10.27
CA THR A 450 4.08 19.60 11.11
C THR A 450 4.55 19.56 12.58
N GLU A 451 5.07 18.43 13.06
CA GLU A 451 5.58 18.26 14.44
C GLU A 451 6.93 17.51 14.47
N GLY A 452 7.99 18.15 14.97
CA GLY A 452 9.26 17.50 15.31
C GLY A 452 9.50 17.47 16.82
N ARG A 453 10.01 16.36 17.38
CA ARG A 453 10.47 16.25 18.77
C ARG A 453 11.94 15.86 18.85
N GLY A 454 12.70 16.56 19.69
CA GLY A 454 14.05 16.18 20.06
C GLY A 454 14.09 15.14 21.17
N ARG A 455 15.28 14.55 21.39
CA ARG A 455 15.54 13.63 22.52
C ARG A 455 15.07 14.22 23.85
N THR A 456 15.45 15.47 24.14
CA THR A 456 15.04 16.23 25.34
C THR A 456 13.62 16.80 25.29
N GLY A 457 12.71 16.17 24.53
CA GLY A 457 11.29 16.55 24.40
C GLY A 457 10.99 17.88 23.70
N LYS A 458 12.00 18.66 23.31
CA LYS A 458 11.83 19.99 22.66
C LYS A 458 11.16 19.86 21.29
N SER A 459 10.12 20.65 21.06
CA SER A 459 9.48 20.82 19.76
C SER A 459 10.26 21.75 18.84
N TRP A 460 10.28 21.46 17.54
CA TRP A 460 10.74 22.40 16.50
C TRP A 460 9.83 22.38 15.27
N VAL A 461 9.97 23.41 14.43
CA VAL A 461 9.32 23.51 13.11
C VAL A 461 10.24 22.89 12.05
N SER A 462 9.71 22.00 11.22
CA SER A 462 10.43 21.34 10.13
C SER A 462 10.15 22.09 8.80
N PRO A 463 11.07 22.94 8.31
CA PRO A 463 10.85 23.66 7.05
C PRO A 463 10.86 22.73 5.84
N GLU A 464 10.14 23.11 4.79
CA GLU A 464 10.05 22.36 3.53
C GLU A 464 11.42 22.23 2.84
N GLY A 465 11.61 21.16 2.08
CA GLY A 465 12.86 20.90 1.34
C GLY A 465 14.02 20.37 2.19
N ASN A 466 13.75 19.85 3.39
CA ASN A 466 14.69 19.05 4.17
C ASN A 466 14.32 17.54 4.11
N PHE A 467 15.25 16.67 4.51
CA PHE A 467 15.06 15.23 4.44
C PHE A 467 14.66 14.66 5.82
N TYR A 468 13.50 14.02 5.89
CA TYR A 468 12.94 13.42 7.08
C TYR A 468 12.59 11.95 6.82
N ALA A 469 13.24 11.03 7.54
CA ALA A 469 12.99 9.60 7.40
C ALA A 469 12.97 8.87 8.76
N SER A 470 12.27 7.75 8.83
CA SER A 470 12.25 6.85 10.00
C SER A 470 12.43 5.40 9.55
N LEU A 471 13.44 4.71 10.07
CA LEU A 471 13.72 3.30 9.80
C LEU A 471 13.08 2.43 10.89
N ILE A 472 12.28 1.43 10.52
CA ILE A 472 11.73 0.39 11.41
C ILE A 472 12.59 -0.86 11.24
N VAL A 473 13.29 -1.25 12.31
CA VAL A 473 14.37 -2.25 12.29
C VAL A 473 14.11 -3.32 13.35
N ASN A 474 14.41 -4.59 13.07
CA ASN A 474 14.29 -5.68 14.04
C ASN A 474 15.65 -5.95 14.71
N LEU A 475 15.67 -6.01 16.04
CA LEU A 475 16.87 -6.20 16.86
C LEU A 475 17.42 -7.63 16.93
N PHE A 476 16.64 -8.64 16.51
CA PHE A 476 16.91 -10.07 16.78
C PHE A 476 16.84 -10.99 15.57
N ASN A 477 16.85 -10.47 14.34
CA ASN A 477 16.85 -11.31 13.15
C ASN A 477 18.28 -11.73 12.77
N ASP A 478 18.84 -12.68 13.54
CA ASP A 478 20.24 -13.12 13.46
C ASP A 478 20.56 -14.02 12.23
N TYR A 479 19.56 -14.37 11.41
CA TYR A 479 19.73 -15.13 10.17
C TYR A 479 19.86 -14.21 8.94
N LEU A 480 21.11 -13.88 8.56
CA LEU A 480 21.42 -13.06 7.40
C LEU A 480 21.66 -13.91 6.14
N SER A 481 20.60 -14.26 5.41
CA SER A 481 20.71 -14.60 3.99
C SER A 481 20.72 -13.32 3.14
N GLU A 482 21.54 -13.23 2.09
CA GLU A 482 21.57 -12.03 1.23
C GLU A 482 20.22 -11.73 0.55
N ASN A 483 19.35 -12.74 0.43
CA ASN A 483 18.03 -12.64 -0.16
C ASN A 483 16.96 -12.02 0.76
N GLN A 484 17.24 -11.84 2.07
CA GLN A 484 16.25 -11.35 3.05
C GLN A 484 16.33 -9.85 3.37
N PHE A 485 17.13 -9.07 2.62
CA PHE A 485 17.03 -7.60 2.65
C PHE A 485 15.79 -7.11 1.88
N SER A 486 14.59 -7.54 2.27
CA SER A 486 13.33 -6.91 1.86
C SER A 486 13.08 -5.68 2.73
N VAL A 487 13.83 -4.60 2.45
CA VAL A 487 13.50 -3.27 3.00
C VAL A 487 12.22 -2.82 2.29
N SER A 488 11.07 -2.90 2.96
CA SER A 488 9.81 -2.37 2.42
C SER A 488 9.83 -0.85 2.51
N PHE A 489 9.88 -0.18 1.37
CA PHE A 489 9.80 1.27 1.32
C PHE A 489 8.35 1.70 1.46
N GLN A 490 7.99 2.27 2.61
CA GLN A 490 6.72 2.97 2.76
C GLN A 490 6.97 4.46 2.62
N ARG A 491 6.96 4.96 1.38
CA ARG A 491 6.87 6.41 1.17
C ARG A 491 5.51 6.87 1.68
N VAL A 492 5.46 7.40 2.90
CA VAL A 492 4.26 8.08 3.44
C VAL A 492 4.24 9.50 2.89
N THR A 493 4.16 9.59 1.57
CA THR A 493 3.44 10.67 0.91
C THR A 493 1.95 10.46 1.14
N LEU A 494 1.20 11.54 1.26
CA LEU A 494 -0.22 11.52 1.64
C LEU A 494 -1.17 11.02 0.53
N GLU A 495 -0.63 10.26 -0.41
CA GLU A 495 -1.39 9.46 -1.36
C GLU A 495 -1.45 8.01 -0.91
N SER A 496 -2.68 7.61 -0.60
CA SER A 496 -3.17 6.24 -0.45
C SER A 496 -3.07 5.56 0.92
N ARG A 497 -4.24 5.05 1.36
CA ARG A 497 -4.34 3.79 2.11
C ARG A 497 -4.14 2.59 1.16
N LYS A 498 -3.07 2.60 0.34
CA LYS A 498 -2.61 1.43 -0.41
C LYS A 498 -1.16 1.19 -0.04
N LYS A 499 -0.89 -0.02 0.46
CA LYS A 499 0.48 -0.47 0.71
C LYS A 499 1.12 -0.76 -0.65
N GLU A 500 2.06 0.06 -1.10
CA GLU A 500 3.04 -0.39 -2.08
C GLU A 500 4.23 -1.02 -1.34
N GLU A 501 4.24 -2.35 -1.27
CA GLU A 501 5.41 -3.09 -0.78
C GLU A 501 6.39 -3.27 -1.93
N TRP A 502 7.40 -2.40 -2.02
CA TRP A 502 8.48 -2.57 -2.98
C TRP A 502 9.46 -3.63 -2.49
N SER A 503 9.73 -4.64 -3.32
CA SER A 503 10.85 -5.55 -3.06
C SER A 503 12.18 -4.83 -3.30
N SER A 504 13.25 -5.28 -2.64
CA SER A 504 14.59 -4.71 -2.85
C SER A 504 15.05 -4.85 -4.30
N THR A 505 14.70 -5.94 -4.99
CA THR A 505 14.95 -6.13 -6.43
C THR A 505 14.25 -5.09 -7.30
N GLN A 506 13.01 -4.70 -6.99
CA GLN A 506 12.32 -3.62 -7.71
C GLN A 506 13.02 -2.28 -7.47
N LEU A 507 13.46 -2.01 -6.24
CA LEU A 507 14.20 -0.80 -5.93
C LEU A 507 15.54 -0.75 -6.67
N TYR A 508 16.32 -1.83 -6.68
CA TYR A 508 17.60 -1.91 -7.39
C TYR A 508 17.43 -1.63 -8.89
N LYS A 509 16.49 -2.31 -9.57
CA LYS A 509 16.22 -2.09 -11.00
C LYS A 509 15.77 -0.66 -11.31
N ARG A 510 14.88 -0.08 -10.49
CA ARG A 510 14.40 1.31 -10.69
C ARG A 510 15.44 2.38 -10.32
N CYS A 511 16.45 2.03 -9.53
CA CYS A 511 17.56 2.90 -9.14
C CYS A 511 18.79 2.82 -10.09
N GLY A 512 18.71 2.05 -11.18
CA GLY A 512 19.84 1.84 -12.09
C GLY A 512 21.00 1.05 -11.48
N ILE A 513 20.73 0.25 -10.44
CA ILE A 513 21.73 -0.61 -9.79
C ILE A 513 21.61 -2.00 -10.41
N PRO A 514 22.69 -2.57 -10.99
CA PRO A 514 22.65 -3.90 -11.57
C PRO A 514 22.24 -4.92 -10.50
N THR A 515 21.21 -5.69 -10.80
CA THR A 515 20.77 -6.84 -10.01
C THR A 515 21.60 -8.08 -10.35
N LYS A 516 21.35 -9.19 -9.64
CA LYS A 516 22.07 -10.46 -9.87
C LYS A 516 21.89 -11.00 -11.30
N ASP A 517 20.81 -10.58 -11.98
CA ASP A 517 20.51 -10.88 -13.39
C ASP A 517 21.41 -10.10 -14.37
N ASP A 518 21.96 -8.95 -13.93
CA ASP A 518 22.76 -8.02 -14.74
C ASP A 518 24.28 -8.23 -14.55
N VAL A 519 24.67 -9.21 -13.72
CA VAL A 519 26.08 -9.55 -13.44
C VAL A 519 26.41 -10.86 -14.14
N ILE A 520 27.35 -10.81 -15.09
CA ILE A 520 27.92 -11.99 -15.75
C ILE A 520 28.39 -12.99 -14.67
N PRO A 521 27.98 -14.26 -14.72
CA PRO A 521 28.26 -15.21 -13.65
C PRO A 521 29.76 -15.46 -13.51
N VAL A 522 30.32 -15.05 -12.38
CA VAL A 522 31.64 -15.52 -11.93
C VAL A 522 31.52 -17.04 -11.69
N PRO A 523 32.40 -17.88 -12.24
CA PRO A 523 32.25 -19.33 -12.17
C PRO A 523 32.25 -19.85 -10.72
N ARG A 524 31.34 -20.78 -10.43
CA ARG A 524 31.13 -21.37 -9.10
C ARG A 524 32.24 -22.36 -8.72
N HIS A 525 33.42 -21.87 -8.37
CA HIS A 525 34.38 -22.60 -7.53
C HIS A 525 35.16 -21.61 -6.65
N TRP A 526 34.58 -21.27 -5.50
CA TRP A 526 35.27 -20.62 -4.39
C TRP A 526 35.12 -21.50 -3.16
N ASP A 527 36.20 -22.25 -2.90
CA ASP A 527 36.32 -23.23 -1.83
C ASP A 527 36.94 -22.54 -0.59
N PRO A 528 36.33 -22.58 0.61
CA PRO A 528 36.77 -21.75 1.74
C PRO A 528 38.14 -22.08 2.34
N GLU A 529 38.75 -23.21 1.98
CA GLU A 529 39.95 -23.73 2.68
C GLU A 529 41.29 -23.16 2.19
N ASN A 530 41.33 -22.34 1.12
CA ASN A 530 42.58 -21.93 0.45
C ASN A 530 43.12 -20.53 0.83
N LEU A 531 42.71 -19.94 1.96
CA LEU A 531 43.18 -18.61 2.41
C LEU A 531 43.81 -18.58 3.82
N ILE A 532 44.48 -19.66 4.21
CA ILE A 532 45.54 -19.61 5.24
C ILE A 532 46.82 -20.26 4.69
N THR A 533 47.58 -19.54 3.87
CA THR A 533 49.06 -19.50 3.91
C THR A 533 49.62 -18.51 2.88
N ASN A 534 50.79 -17.93 3.21
CA ASN A 534 51.62 -17.05 2.38
C ASN A 534 51.03 -15.65 2.09
N GLY A 535 51.31 -14.73 3.00
CA GLY A 535 50.93 -13.33 2.88
C GLY A 535 51.77 -12.54 1.87
N HIS A 536 51.09 -11.84 0.97
CA HIS A 536 51.59 -10.59 0.40
C HIS A 536 50.50 -9.52 0.51
N ILE A 537 50.81 -8.45 1.23
CA ILE A 537 50.00 -7.23 1.27
C ILE A 537 50.16 -6.50 -0.08
N ARG A 538 49.03 -6.26 -0.78
CA ARG A 538 48.75 -5.15 -1.73
C ARG A 538 47.26 -5.27 -2.10
N GLN A 539 46.37 -4.32 -1.80
CA GLN A 539 46.36 -2.89 -2.12
C GLN A 539 46.32 -2.64 -3.64
N LEU A 540 45.11 -2.36 -4.14
CA LEU A 540 44.81 -2.05 -5.53
C LEU A 540 45.31 -0.65 -5.91
N CYS A 541 46.45 -0.57 -6.60
CA CYS A 541 46.89 0.60 -7.36
C CYS A 541 47.46 0.16 -8.72
N ASN A 542 46.91 0.74 -9.80
CA ASN A 542 47.35 0.80 -11.20
C ASN A 542 48.37 -0.21 -11.77
N LYS A 543 47.86 -1.03 -12.70
CA LYS A 543 48.44 -1.53 -13.98
C LYS A 543 49.88 -2.12 -14.02
N ASN A 544 49.94 -3.31 -14.65
CA ASN A 544 51.08 -4.07 -15.21
C ASN A 544 51.70 -5.16 -14.31
N TRP A 545 52.04 -6.30 -14.93
CA TRP A 545 52.48 -7.57 -14.32
C TRP A 545 53.79 -8.08 -14.94
N ILE A 546 54.70 -8.62 -14.12
CA ILE A 546 55.82 -9.52 -14.50
C ILE A 546 56.04 -10.53 -13.33
N PRO A 547 56.25 -11.85 -13.55
CA PRO A 547 56.30 -12.86 -12.48
C PRO A 547 57.71 -13.38 -12.12
N VAL A 548 57.89 -13.92 -10.90
CA VAL A 548 59.04 -14.76 -10.47
C VAL A 548 58.56 -15.90 -9.55
N SER A 549 59.35 -16.98 -9.43
CA SER A 549 58.95 -18.37 -9.11
C SER A 549 59.12 -18.86 -7.64
N ARG A 550 58.58 -20.07 -7.38
CA ARG A 550 58.46 -20.77 -6.07
C ARG A 550 59.76 -21.39 -5.51
N THR A 551 59.87 -21.35 -4.17
CA THR A 551 60.14 -22.46 -3.20
C THR A 551 59.60 -22.02 -1.81
N GLY A 552 59.40 -22.84 -0.76
CA GLY A 552 59.44 -24.30 -0.60
C GLY A 552 59.19 -24.72 0.88
N MET A 553 59.06 -26.04 1.15
CA MET A 553 58.97 -26.71 2.48
C MET A 553 57.68 -26.53 3.34
N THR A 554 57.53 -27.41 4.35
CA THR A 554 56.27 -27.98 4.88
C THR A 554 55.90 -27.58 6.32
N PRO A 555 54.65 -27.80 6.79
CA PRO A 555 54.14 -27.27 8.06
C PRO A 555 54.06 -28.29 9.21
N HIS A 556 54.44 -27.88 10.43
CA HIS A 556 53.86 -28.38 11.70
C HIS A 556 54.29 -27.48 12.89
N THR A 557 53.36 -26.78 13.52
CA THR A 557 53.15 -26.76 14.98
C THR A 557 51.99 -25.83 15.38
N THR A 558 51.31 -26.18 16.47
CA THR A 558 50.13 -25.52 17.03
C THR A 558 50.45 -24.28 17.84
N CYS A 559 49.51 -23.32 17.90
CA CYS A 559 49.29 -22.57 19.13
C CYS A 559 47.79 -22.33 19.38
N LYS A 560 47.32 -22.71 20.58
CA LYS A 560 45.95 -22.47 21.04
C LYS A 560 45.88 -21.10 21.71
N LEU A 561 44.81 -20.34 21.45
CA LEU A 561 44.29 -19.36 22.40
C LEU A 561 42.76 -19.51 22.46
N GLN A 562 42.26 -20.05 23.56
CA GLN A 562 40.84 -20.16 23.84
C GLN A 562 40.31 -18.81 24.31
N CYS A 563 39.29 -18.28 23.66
CA CYS A 563 38.32 -17.38 24.30
C CYS A 563 36.95 -18.06 24.25
N SER A 564 36.46 -18.46 25.42
CA SER A 564 35.21 -19.19 25.59
C SER A 564 34.01 -18.25 25.67
N HIS A 565 33.08 -18.36 24.73
CA HIS A 565 31.68 -18.04 24.98
C HIS A 565 30.81 -19.27 24.70
N SER A 566 30.20 -19.76 25.77
CA SER A 566 29.31 -20.92 25.79
C SER A 566 27.96 -20.59 25.16
N TYR A 567 27.59 -21.33 24.12
CA TYR A 567 26.21 -21.37 23.62
C TYR A 567 25.30 -21.97 24.70
N VAL A 568 24.27 -21.22 25.10
CA VAL A 568 23.15 -21.75 25.89
C VAL A 568 21.95 -21.86 24.95
N SER A 569 21.63 -23.08 24.55
CA SER A 569 20.37 -23.41 23.91
C SER A 569 19.24 -23.31 24.94
N SER A 570 18.37 -22.31 24.83
CA SER A 570 17.14 -22.24 25.61
C SER A 570 15.96 -22.73 24.77
N THR A 571 15.54 -23.96 25.05
CA THR A 571 14.19 -24.43 24.73
C THR A 571 13.16 -23.54 25.44
N GLY A 572 12.01 -23.34 24.82
CA GLY A 572 11.05 -22.31 25.26
C GLY A 572 10.42 -22.59 26.63
N GLU A 573 10.58 -21.64 27.55
CA GLU A 573 9.76 -21.49 28.75
C GLU A 573 9.55 -20.00 29.05
N ASN A 574 8.35 -19.64 29.50
CA ASN A 574 8.00 -18.26 29.86
C ASN A 574 8.58 -17.92 31.25
N THR A 575 9.69 -17.19 31.28
CA THR A 575 10.23 -16.61 32.53
C THR A 575 10.49 -15.11 32.38
N GLY A 576 10.14 -14.32 33.40
CA GLY A 576 10.24 -12.86 33.37
C GLY A 576 11.64 -12.32 33.08
N MET A 577 11.71 -11.15 32.43
CA MET A 577 12.97 -10.52 32.04
C MET A 577 13.84 -10.19 33.27
N THR A 578 15.03 -10.79 33.34
CA THR A 578 16.05 -10.47 34.36
C THR A 578 16.83 -9.20 34.00
N GLU A 579 17.37 -8.49 35.00
CA GLU A 579 18.12 -7.23 34.81
C GLU A 579 19.25 -7.32 33.78
N ARG A 580 19.95 -8.47 33.70
CA ARG A 580 20.99 -8.72 32.69
C ARG A 580 20.45 -8.69 31.25
N GLY A 581 19.22 -9.18 31.04
CA GLY A 581 18.54 -9.11 29.75
C GLY A 581 18.21 -7.66 29.35
N LEU A 582 17.85 -6.82 30.33
CA LEU A 582 17.60 -5.39 30.11
C LEU A 582 18.89 -4.65 29.72
N MET A 583 19.98 -4.86 30.46
CA MET A 583 21.29 -4.24 30.20
C MET A 583 21.82 -4.53 28.79
N ASN A 584 21.72 -5.78 28.31
CA ASN A 584 22.12 -6.15 26.95
C ASN A 584 21.30 -5.44 25.86
N GLN A 585 20.01 -5.15 26.11
CA GLN A 585 19.18 -4.39 25.16
C GLN A 585 19.55 -2.90 25.13
N VAL A 586 19.87 -2.29 26.28
CA VAL A 586 20.29 -0.88 26.36
C VAL A 586 21.64 -0.66 25.65
N SER A 587 22.59 -1.60 25.77
CA SER A 587 23.86 -1.55 25.02
C SER A 587 23.60 -1.55 23.51
N LYS A 588 22.87 -2.54 22.98
CA LYS A 588 22.57 -2.64 21.54
C LYS A 588 21.85 -1.39 20.98
N LEU A 589 20.94 -0.78 21.76
CA LEU A 589 20.29 0.48 21.38
C LEU A 589 21.30 1.64 21.28
N THR A 590 22.18 1.75 22.26
CA THR A 590 23.24 2.76 22.32
C THR A 590 24.19 2.62 21.13
N GLU A 591 24.68 1.40 20.88
CA GLU A 591 25.58 1.06 19.77
C GLU A 591 24.99 1.43 18.39
N LEU A 592 23.69 1.18 18.18
CA LEU A 592 23.03 1.48 16.91
C LEU A 592 22.92 2.99 16.63
N THR A 593 22.98 3.86 17.66
CA THR A 593 23.07 5.32 17.45
C THR A 593 24.35 5.69 16.69
N PHE A 594 25.47 5.03 16.99
CA PHE A 594 26.75 5.23 16.34
C PHE A 594 26.75 4.68 14.90
N VAL A 595 26.20 3.46 14.71
CA VAL A 595 26.02 2.86 13.36
C VAL A 595 25.24 3.81 12.44
N THR A 596 24.15 4.40 12.95
CA THR A 596 23.32 5.35 12.21
C THR A 596 24.09 6.64 11.90
N ALA A 597 24.83 7.20 12.86
CA ALA A 597 25.63 8.40 12.66
C ALA A 597 26.73 8.21 11.60
N LEU A 598 27.44 7.08 11.63
CA LEU A 598 28.41 6.70 10.58
C LEU A 598 27.73 6.61 9.20
N ALA A 599 26.52 6.03 9.13
CA ALA A 599 25.78 5.85 7.89
C ALA A 599 25.33 7.18 7.27
N VAL A 600 24.81 8.10 8.08
CA VAL A 600 24.43 9.44 7.62
C VAL A 600 25.64 10.25 7.16
N ARG A 601 26.78 10.19 7.87
CA ARG A 601 28.02 10.86 7.41
C ARG A 601 28.50 10.34 6.06
N ASN A 602 28.57 9.02 5.88
CA ASN A 602 28.99 8.40 4.62
C ASN A 602 28.01 8.73 3.48
N THR A 603 26.75 9.01 3.82
CA THR A 603 25.72 9.45 2.87
C THR A 603 25.96 10.88 2.41
N ILE A 604 26.18 11.82 3.34
CA ILE A 604 26.49 13.22 2.99
C ILE A 604 27.80 13.30 2.16
N LEU A 605 28.84 12.56 2.55
CA LEU A 605 30.10 12.46 1.79
C LEU A 605 29.96 11.80 0.41
N SER A 606 28.86 11.12 0.11
CA SER A 606 28.60 10.57 -1.23
C SER A 606 28.19 11.65 -2.24
N PHE A 607 27.87 12.87 -1.78
CA PHE A 607 27.44 13.99 -2.62
C PHE A 607 28.41 15.18 -2.56
N ILE A 608 29.00 15.46 -1.39
CA ILE A 608 29.96 16.56 -1.23
C ILE A 608 31.29 16.01 -0.71
N ASN A 609 32.30 16.02 -1.57
CA ASN A 609 33.67 15.64 -1.24
C ASN A 609 34.38 16.74 -0.45
N GLY A 610 35.29 16.37 0.46
CA GLY A 610 36.17 17.31 1.18
C GLY A 610 35.61 17.90 2.49
N LEU A 611 34.34 17.67 2.84
CA LEU A 611 33.75 18.17 4.08
C LEU A 611 34.39 17.56 5.35
N ASN A 612 34.76 18.41 6.31
CA ASN A 612 35.20 17.97 7.64
C ASN A 612 34.00 17.63 8.55
N LEU A 613 33.29 16.57 8.21
CA LEU A 613 32.19 16.05 9.01
C LEU A 613 32.71 15.39 10.30
N GLN A 614 32.25 15.91 11.45
CA GLN A 614 32.58 15.49 12.81
C GLN A 614 31.33 14.98 13.55
N TYR A 615 31.52 14.14 14.57
CA TYR A 615 30.45 13.61 15.40
C TYR A 615 30.44 14.23 16.79
N LYS A 616 29.29 14.75 17.22
CA LYS A 616 29.04 15.18 18.59
C LYS A 616 28.31 14.07 19.32
N TRP A 617 28.84 13.66 20.48
CA TRP A 617 28.26 12.56 21.25
C TRP A 617 26.79 12.85 21.62
N PRO A 618 25.89 11.86 21.51
CA PRO A 618 26.14 10.49 21.04
C PRO A 618 26.10 10.35 19.50
N ASN A 619 25.26 11.11 18.80
CA ASN A 619 24.89 10.82 17.42
C ASN A 619 24.58 12.05 16.54
N ASP A 620 24.89 13.26 17.01
CA ASP A 620 24.71 14.49 16.22
C ASP A 620 25.87 14.66 15.23
N ILE A 621 25.57 15.10 14.00
CA ILE A 621 26.58 15.29 12.95
C ILE A 621 26.79 16.78 12.70
N LEU A 622 28.05 17.20 12.69
CA LEU A 622 28.48 18.59 12.52
C LEU A 622 29.32 18.76 11.24
N ILE A 623 29.19 19.92 10.59
CA ILE A 623 30.16 20.47 9.63
C ILE A 623 30.68 21.77 10.24
N ASP A 624 32.00 21.92 10.37
CA ASP A 624 32.66 23.11 10.93
C ASP A 624 32.06 23.59 12.27
N GLY A 625 31.70 22.62 13.14
CA GLY A 625 31.05 22.87 14.43
C GLY A 625 29.55 23.15 14.39
N LYS A 626 28.93 23.35 13.21
CA LYS A 626 27.48 23.57 13.04
C LYS A 626 26.74 22.27 12.76
N LYS A 627 25.56 22.07 13.35
CA LYS A 627 24.77 20.83 13.22
C LYS A 627 24.05 20.73 11.87
N ILE A 628 24.22 19.60 11.18
CA ILE A 628 23.53 19.31 9.90
C ILE A 628 22.48 18.19 10.01
N SER A 629 22.67 17.23 10.93
CA SER A 629 21.74 16.12 11.10
C SER A 629 21.57 15.75 12.58
N GLY A 630 20.38 15.26 12.92
CA GLY A 630 20.05 14.69 14.22
C GLY A 630 19.34 13.34 14.07
N ILE A 631 19.59 12.45 15.03
CA ILE A 631 19.09 11.06 15.03
C ILE A 631 18.37 10.79 16.37
N LEU A 632 17.16 10.24 16.30
CA LEU A 632 16.31 9.90 17.46
C LEU A 632 15.93 8.41 17.38
N LEU A 633 16.24 7.64 18.42
CA LEU A 633 15.83 6.24 18.53
C LEU A 633 14.68 6.11 19.53
N GLU A 634 13.63 5.40 19.14
CA GLU A 634 12.45 5.13 19.97
C GLU A 634 12.08 3.65 19.89
N LYS A 635 11.89 3.02 21.06
CA LYS A 635 11.45 1.63 21.18
C LYS A 635 10.13 1.59 21.95
N LYS A 636 9.14 0.83 21.45
CA LYS A 636 7.90 0.61 22.19
C LYS A 636 8.08 -0.52 23.22
N SER A 637 7.48 -0.35 24.39
CA SER A 637 7.43 -1.39 25.42
C SER A 637 6.82 -2.67 24.84
N ASN A 638 7.46 -3.81 25.06
CA ASN A 638 7.10 -5.14 24.54
C ASN A 638 7.24 -5.37 23.01
N SER A 639 7.89 -4.49 22.23
CA SER A 639 8.21 -4.79 20.81
C SER A 639 9.69 -5.12 20.56
N ASN A 640 9.96 -6.06 19.65
CA ASN A 640 11.31 -6.30 19.10
C ASN A 640 11.70 -5.30 17.99
N TRP A 641 10.72 -4.53 17.51
CA TRP A 641 10.90 -3.43 16.55
C TRP A 641 11.45 -2.18 17.24
N LEU A 642 12.33 -1.48 16.51
CA LEU A 642 13.00 -0.25 16.89
C LEU A 642 12.81 0.80 15.77
N ILE A 643 12.52 2.04 16.17
CA ILE A 643 12.36 3.16 15.25
C ILE A 643 13.63 4.03 15.31
N ILE A 644 14.19 4.37 14.15
CA ILE A 644 15.34 5.25 13.99
C ILE A 644 14.93 6.45 13.14
N GLY A 645 14.53 7.54 13.79
CA GLY A 645 14.24 8.82 13.15
C GLY A 645 15.53 9.54 12.76
N ILE A 646 15.60 10.02 11.52
CA ILE A 646 16.76 10.66 10.90
C ILE A 646 16.29 11.95 10.21
N GLY A 647 16.77 13.10 10.67
CA GLY A 647 16.59 14.39 10.02
C GLY A 647 17.91 14.89 9.44
N ILE A 648 17.93 15.32 8.18
CA ILE A 648 19.08 15.96 7.52
C ILE A 648 18.63 17.29 6.93
N ASN A 649 19.34 18.37 7.29
CA ASN A 649 19.13 19.68 6.70
C ASN A 649 19.71 19.71 5.29
N VAL A 650 18.86 19.74 4.26
CA VAL A 650 19.28 19.73 2.85
C VAL A 650 19.32 21.16 2.32
N ASN A 651 18.16 21.83 2.27
CA ASN A 651 18.02 23.17 1.73
C ASN A 651 17.96 24.27 2.80
N HIS A 652 17.47 23.97 4.01
CA HIS A 652 17.21 24.96 5.05
C HIS A 652 17.83 24.58 6.40
N ALA A 653 18.47 25.55 7.06
CA ALA A 653 19.01 25.43 8.41
C ALA A 653 18.00 26.01 9.43
N PRO A 654 17.28 25.18 10.22
CA PRO A 654 16.11 25.64 10.99
C PRO A 654 16.44 26.40 12.28
N LEU A 655 17.68 26.38 12.76
CA LEU A 655 18.07 26.97 14.05
C LEU A 655 19.46 27.65 14.00
N PRO A 656 19.70 28.69 14.83
CA PRO A 656 21.05 29.23 15.03
C PRO A 656 22.03 28.13 15.45
N GLY A 657 23.20 28.07 14.80
CA GLY A 657 24.18 26.99 15.02
C GLY A 657 23.93 25.70 14.22
N THR A 658 22.92 25.67 13.34
CA THR A 658 22.76 24.63 12.32
C THR A 658 23.32 25.06 10.96
N THR A 659 23.50 24.10 10.05
CA THR A 659 23.84 24.31 8.64
C THR A 659 23.13 23.27 7.77
N CYS A 660 23.18 23.41 6.44
CA CYS A 660 22.51 22.56 5.47
C CYS A 660 23.43 22.20 4.29
N ILE A 661 23.09 21.15 3.53
CA ILE A 661 23.87 20.64 2.39
C ILE A 661 24.08 21.73 1.32
N SER A 662 23.04 22.49 1.00
CA SER A 662 23.03 23.56 -0.01
C SER A 662 24.05 24.69 0.22
N ASN A 663 24.60 24.84 1.43
CA ASN A 663 25.66 25.82 1.72
C ASN A 663 27.04 25.40 1.17
N TYR A 664 27.21 24.14 0.76
CA TYR A 664 28.51 23.56 0.41
C TYR A 664 28.53 22.85 -0.96
N GLY A 665 27.41 22.85 -1.70
CA GLY A 665 27.26 22.19 -3.00
C GLY A 665 25.82 22.27 -3.50
N ASP A 666 25.56 21.65 -4.66
CA ASP A 666 24.22 21.64 -5.27
C ASP A 666 23.16 20.95 -4.38
N SER A 667 21.90 21.37 -4.54
CA SER A 667 20.77 20.78 -3.82
C SER A 667 20.59 19.30 -4.16
N VAL A 668 20.70 18.41 -3.18
CA VAL A 668 20.60 16.96 -3.37
C VAL A 668 19.15 16.48 -3.27
N SER A 669 18.74 15.58 -4.17
CA SER A 669 17.43 14.93 -4.13
C SER A 669 17.23 14.08 -2.87
N ASN A 670 16.07 14.23 -2.22
CA ASN A 670 15.63 13.37 -1.10
C ASN A 670 15.65 11.86 -1.45
N ILE A 671 15.39 11.50 -2.71
CA ILE A 671 15.39 10.11 -3.18
C ILE A 671 16.82 9.54 -3.23
N ASP A 672 17.80 10.33 -3.66
CA ASP A 672 19.18 9.88 -3.74
C ASP A 672 19.84 9.84 -2.36
N LEU A 673 19.51 10.79 -1.48
CA LEU A 673 19.87 10.74 -0.05
C LEU A 673 19.36 9.44 0.59
N LEU A 674 18.07 9.11 0.40
CA LEU A 674 17.47 7.86 0.91
C LEU A 674 18.20 6.62 0.39
N ARG A 675 18.47 6.56 -0.92
CA ARG A 675 19.17 5.44 -1.57
C ARG A 675 20.55 5.22 -0.97
N LYS A 676 21.35 6.28 -0.84
CA LYS A 676 22.70 6.22 -0.25
C LYS A 676 22.65 5.91 1.25
N LEU A 677 21.67 6.44 1.98
CA LEU A 677 21.46 6.17 3.41
C LEU A 677 21.26 4.69 3.68
N ILE A 678 20.36 4.03 2.95
CA ILE A 678 20.02 2.62 3.17
C ILE A 678 21.19 1.69 2.79
N ILE A 679 21.92 2.00 1.72
CA ILE A 679 23.14 1.26 1.34
C ILE A 679 24.21 1.38 2.44
N ASN A 680 24.48 2.59 2.91
CA ASN A 680 25.48 2.84 3.95
C ASN A 680 25.07 2.24 5.30
N PHE A 681 23.79 2.36 5.68
CA PHE A 681 23.25 1.80 6.91
C PHE A 681 23.32 0.28 6.92
N ASN A 682 22.87 -0.39 5.86
CA ASN A 682 22.96 -1.86 5.77
C ASN A 682 24.40 -2.36 5.75
N LYS A 683 25.33 -1.64 5.09
CA LYS A 683 26.77 -1.97 5.12
C LYS A 683 27.34 -1.89 6.54
N LEU A 684 27.08 -0.79 7.25
CA LEU A 684 27.60 -0.57 8.61
C LEU A 684 26.90 -1.44 9.65
N ARG A 685 25.60 -1.74 9.49
CA ARG A 685 24.88 -2.70 10.34
C ARG A 685 25.39 -4.13 10.16
N LYS A 686 25.65 -4.58 8.92
CA LYS A 686 26.36 -5.85 8.68
C LYS A 686 27.72 -5.85 9.40
N GLN A 687 28.50 -4.78 9.23
CA GLN A 687 29.80 -4.68 9.88
C GLN A 687 29.71 -4.73 11.42
N TRP A 688 28.75 -4.02 12.02
CA TRP A 688 28.48 -4.07 13.47
C TRP A 688 28.08 -5.46 13.96
N LEU A 689 27.28 -6.21 13.18
CA LEU A 689 26.87 -7.57 13.53
C LEU A 689 28.01 -8.61 13.44
N PHE A 690 28.98 -8.41 12.52
CA PHE A 690 30.13 -9.31 12.36
C PHE A 690 31.36 -8.91 13.21
N ASP A 691 31.77 -7.65 13.17
CA ASP A 691 32.97 -7.13 13.85
C ASP A 691 32.69 -6.64 15.28
N GLY A 692 31.41 -6.54 15.67
CA GLY A 692 30.97 -5.97 16.94
C GLY A 692 31.07 -4.43 17.00
N PHE A 693 30.74 -3.87 18.17
CA PHE A 693 30.79 -2.42 18.38
C PHE A 693 32.20 -1.81 18.28
N TYR A 694 33.25 -2.59 18.50
CA TYR A 694 34.63 -2.09 18.49
C TYR A 694 35.00 -1.39 17.17
N ALA A 695 34.69 -1.98 16.03
CA ALA A 695 34.96 -1.39 14.71
C ALA A 695 34.19 -0.07 14.50
N ILE A 696 32.91 -0.04 14.90
CA ILE A 696 32.03 1.14 14.81
C ILE A 696 32.56 2.28 15.69
N ARG A 697 32.93 1.97 16.94
CA ARG A 697 33.51 2.90 17.92
C ARG A 697 34.80 3.53 17.39
N GLU A 698 35.73 2.72 16.87
CA GLU A 698 37.00 3.21 16.31
C GLU A 698 36.79 4.11 15.08
N MET A 699 35.81 3.80 14.22
CA MET A 699 35.44 4.66 13.09
C MET A 699 34.82 5.99 13.53
N TRP A 700 34.11 6.00 14.65
CA TRP A 700 33.48 7.20 15.21
C TRP A 700 34.52 8.10 15.91
N LEU A 701 35.36 7.53 16.79
CA LEU A 701 36.36 8.27 17.56
C LEU A 701 37.35 9.05 16.68
N LYS A 702 37.72 8.50 15.52
CA LYS A 702 38.56 9.19 14.50
C LYS A 702 38.01 10.53 14.00
N LYS A 703 36.72 10.82 14.22
CA LYS A 703 36.05 12.08 13.88
C LYS A 703 35.19 12.62 15.01
N ALA A 704 35.49 12.25 16.26
CA ALA A 704 34.85 12.80 17.44
C ALA A 704 35.11 14.33 17.55
N PHE A 705 34.05 15.09 17.82
CA PHE A 705 34.13 16.52 18.07
C PHE A 705 34.63 16.79 19.49
N LYS A 706 35.66 17.64 19.63
CA LYS A 706 36.28 18.02 20.91
C LYS A 706 36.89 16.85 21.70
N MET A 707 37.37 15.81 21.02
CA MET A 707 38.16 14.74 21.63
C MET A 707 39.44 15.31 22.26
N ASN A 708 39.78 14.88 23.48
CA ASN A 708 40.89 15.41 24.29
C ASN A 708 40.82 16.92 24.61
N GLU A 709 39.69 17.58 24.37
CA GLU A 709 39.45 18.97 24.78
C GLU A 709 38.58 19.03 26.06
N GLN A 710 38.62 20.17 26.75
CA GLN A 710 37.71 20.45 27.86
C GLN A 710 36.28 20.68 27.33
N ILE A 711 35.34 19.90 27.86
CA ILE A 711 33.91 19.98 27.55
C ILE A 711 33.07 20.11 28.83
N SER A 712 31.88 20.66 28.69
CA SER A 712 30.86 20.68 29.74
C SER A 712 29.65 19.82 29.32
N VAL A 713 29.28 18.88 30.19
CA VAL A 713 28.14 17.98 30.01
C VAL A 713 27.06 18.40 31.01
N LYS A 714 25.91 18.88 30.50
CA LYS A 714 24.73 19.17 31.32
C LYS A 714 23.79 17.97 31.29
N LEU A 715 23.54 17.36 32.46
CA LEU A 715 22.56 16.29 32.64
C LEU A 715 21.55 16.72 33.71
N ALA A 716 20.26 16.77 33.33
CA ALA A 716 19.23 17.47 34.11
C ALA A 716 19.73 18.89 34.51
N ASP A 717 19.77 19.20 35.81
CA ASP A 717 20.19 20.49 36.35
C ASP A 717 21.66 20.55 36.81
N LYS A 718 22.44 19.47 36.65
CA LYS A 718 23.87 19.44 37.00
C LYS A 718 24.75 19.59 35.76
N LEU A 719 25.81 20.39 35.90
CA LEU A 719 26.82 20.62 34.88
C LEU A 719 28.15 20.02 35.36
N TYR A 720 28.72 19.14 34.54
CA TYR A 720 29.98 18.47 34.79
C TYR A 720 31.02 18.97 33.79
N GLU A 721 32.19 19.40 34.28
CA GLU A 721 33.32 19.80 33.44
C GLU A 721 34.45 18.79 33.50
N GLY A 722 35.12 18.57 32.38
CA GLY A 722 36.28 17.68 32.28
C GLY A 722 36.78 17.56 30.84
N ILE A 723 37.77 16.70 30.63
CA ILE A 723 38.32 16.40 29.31
C ILE A 723 37.53 15.23 28.71
N PHE A 724 37.11 15.34 27.44
CA PHE A 724 36.54 14.21 26.70
C PHE A 724 37.66 13.18 26.43
N ALA A 725 37.72 12.15 27.26
CA ALA A 725 38.82 11.19 27.26
C ALA A 725 38.58 9.99 26.33
N ASP A 726 37.36 9.43 26.33
CA ASP A 726 37.01 8.26 25.50
C ASP A 726 35.50 8.06 25.36
N ILE A 727 35.10 7.08 24.54
CA ILE A 727 33.81 6.40 24.62
C ILE A 727 34.05 4.97 25.11
N ASP A 728 33.28 4.48 26.07
CA ASP A 728 33.47 3.14 26.62
C ASP A 728 32.99 2.02 25.67
N LYS A 729 33.18 0.77 26.09
CA LYS A 729 32.79 -0.42 25.30
C LYS A 729 31.27 -0.59 25.10
N SER A 730 30.44 0.21 25.77
CA SER A 730 28.97 0.25 25.66
C SER A 730 28.45 1.54 25.03
N GLY A 731 29.32 2.47 24.62
CA GLY A 731 28.95 3.73 23.98
C GLY A 731 28.77 4.92 24.93
N LYS A 732 29.13 4.78 26.22
CA LYS A 732 29.05 5.86 27.21
C LYS A 732 30.19 6.85 27.03
N LEU A 733 29.90 8.14 27.21
CA LEU A 733 30.90 9.20 27.17
C LEU A 733 31.77 9.12 28.44
N VAL A 734 33.08 9.03 28.28
CA VAL A 734 34.07 9.04 29.38
C VAL A 734 34.66 10.44 29.50
N LEU A 735 34.37 11.09 30.62
CA LEU A 735 34.84 12.43 30.96
C LEU A 735 35.88 12.33 32.10
N GLN A 736 37.10 12.82 31.87
CA GLN A 736 38.14 12.87 32.89
C GLN A 736 38.09 14.21 33.63
N GLN A 737 37.94 14.17 34.95
CA GLN A 737 37.98 15.38 35.79
C GLN A 737 39.42 15.80 36.11
N LYS A 738 39.58 17.02 36.66
CA LYS A 738 40.88 17.62 37.01
C LYS A 738 41.65 16.87 38.10
N ASP A 739 40.97 16.04 38.89
CA ASP A 739 41.55 15.15 39.90
C ASP A 739 41.99 13.78 39.33
N GLY A 740 41.78 13.55 38.03
CA GLY A 740 42.07 12.30 37.34
C GLY A 740 40.94 11.27 37.37
N SER A 741 39.83 11.53 38.08
CA SER A 741 38.68 10.63 38.11
C SER A 741 37.94 10.56 36.76
N LEU A 742 37.31 9.42 36.48
CA LEU A 742 36.54 9.19 35.24
C LEU A 742 35.04 9.10 35.53
N ILE A 743 34.25 9.89 34.80
CA ILE A 743 32.78 9.88 34.86
C ILE A 743 32.23 9.34 33.55
N TYR A 744 31.27 8.41 33.63
CA TYR A 744 30.63 7.76 32.49
C TYR A 744 29.21 8.27 32.33
N PHE A 745 28.86 8.82 31.15
CA PHE A 745 27.50 9.28 30.84
C PHE A 745 26.82 8.39 29.80
N ASP A 746 25.59 7.97 30.11
CA ASP A 746 24.79 7.13 29.24
C ASP A 746 24.00 7.96 28.20
N ALA A 747 23.94 7.47 26.96
CA ALA A 747 23.23 8.12 25.87
C ALA A 747 21.70 7.89 25.94
N VAL A 748 21.27 6.82 26.62
CA VAL A 748 19.90 6.31 26.59
C VAL A 748 19.22 6.50 27.95
N SER A 749 19.27 7.72 28.47
CA SER A 749 18.56 8.11 29.70
C SER A 749 17.04 8.32 29.52
N GLU A 750 16.50 8.18 28.30
CA GLU A 750 15.10 8.52 27.97
C GLU A 750 14.35 7.49 27.09
N ALA A 751 14.92 6.31 26.75
CA ALA A 751 14.27 5.33 25.85
C ALA A 751 13.82 4.01 26.50
N ILE A 752 13.82 3.91 27.84
CA ILE A 752 12.93 2.98 28.53
C ILE A 752 11.82 3.81 29.16
N VAL A 753 10.63 3.77 28.55
CA VAL A 753 9.40 4.09 29.28
C VAL A 753 9.19 2.95 30.29
N LEU A 754 9.88 3.06 31.42
CA LEU A 754 9.40 2.46 32.67
C LEU A 754 7.96 2.96 32.83
N PRO A 755 7.00 2.10 33.24
CA PRO A 755 5.60 2.49 33.36
C PRO A 755 5.53 3.80 34.14
N ASN A 756 5.03 4.83 33.44
CA ASN A 756 5.31 6.22 33.76
C ASN A 756 5.03 6.47 35.24
N ASN A 757 5.93 7.18 35.92
CA ASN A 757 5.83 7.44 37.35
C ASN A 757 4.52 8.21 37.59
N GLN A 758 3.45 7.48 37.92
CA GLN A 758 2.10 8.05 37.94
C GLN A 758 2.13 9.20 38.95
N LYS A 759 1.81 10.41 38.47
CA LYS A 759 1.55 11.53 39.36
C LYS A 759 0.52 11.04 40.38
N PRO A 760 0.76 11.19 41.69
CA PRO A 760 -0.09 10.59 42.70
C PRO A 760 -1.54 11.05 42.48
N ILE A 761 -2.39 10.08 42.19
CA ILE A 761 -3.79 10.29 41.84
C ILE A 761 -4.55 10.48 43.15
N ARG A 762 -5.56 11.36 43.17
CA ARG A 762 -6.52 11.44 44.27
C ARG A 762 -7.77 10.67 43.90
N VAL A 763 -8.11 9.66 44.71
CA VAL A 763 -9.34 8.88 44.58
C VAL A 763 -10.23 9.18 45.78
N GLY A 764 -11.49 9.53 45.53
CA GLY A 764 -12.48 9.81 46.57
C GLY A 764 -13.60 8.78 46.54
N GLY A 765 -14.14 8.44 47.71
CA GLY A 765 -15.21 7.45 47.89
C GLY A 765 -15.61 7.32 49.36
N MET A 766 -16.66 6.55 49.65
CA MET A 766 -17.02 6.23 51.03
C MET A 766 -16.25 4.99 51.51
N VAL A 767 -15.84 4.99 52.78
CA VAL A 767 -15.28 3.80 53.43
C VAL A 767 -16.41 2.81 53.73
N VAL A 768 -16.26 1.57 53.26
CA VAL A 768 -17.22 0.48 53.47
C VAL A 768 -17.25 0.07 54.95
N GLU A 769 -18.44 -0.19 55.48
CA GLU A 769 -18.64 -0.67 56.86
C GLU A 769 -18.03 -2.06 57.09
N ASN A 770 -17.39 -2.25 58.24
CA ASN A 770 -16.58 -3.41 58.63
C ASN A 770 -15.45 -3.76 57.65
N SER A 771 -14.87 -2.76 56.96
CA SER A 771 -13.78 -2.98 55.99
C SER A 771 -12.39 -2.59 56.50
N VAL A 772 -12.29 -1.87 57.63
CA VAL A 772 -11.02 -1.37 58.15
C VAL A 772 -10.30 -2.45 58.96
N ILE A 773 -9.14 -2.88 58.47
CA ILE A 773 -8.24 -3.84 59.13
C ILE A 773 -6.93 -3.12 59.45
N GLN A 774 -6.59 -3.02 60.73
CA GLN A 774 -5.37 -2.35 61.20
C GLN A 774 -4.38 -3.38 61.76
N SER A 775 -3.20 -3.44 61.14
CA SER A 775 -2.01 -4.15 61.64
C SER A 775 -1.03 -3.15 62.26
N GLU A 776 0.00 -3.62 62.97
CA GLU A 776 0.98 -2.75 63.65
C GLU A 776 1.72 -1.75 62.73
N SER A 777 1.76 -2.00 61.42
CA SER A 777 2.48 -1.18 60.42
C SER A 777 1.69 -0.85 59.15
N GLU A 778 0.49 -1.39 58.97
CA GLU A 778 -0.32 -1.21 57.75
C GLU A 778 -1.81 -1.16 58.09
N VAL A 779 -2.53 -0.21 57.49
CA VAL A 779 -3.99 -0.08 57.54
C VAL A 779 -4.54 -0.44 56.16
N ILE A 780 -5.52 -1.33 56.11
CA ILE A 780 -6.22 -1.74 54.90
C ILE A 780 -7.70 -1.40 55.06
N PHE A 781 -8.32 -0.77 54.07
CA PHE A 781 -9.75 -0.47 54.07
C PHE A 781 -10.32 -0.42 52.66
N GLN A 782 -11.63 -0.64 52.50
CA GLN A 782 -12.27 -0.64 51.19
C GLN A 782 -13.03 0.67 50.96
N MET A 783 -12.81 1.30 49.80
CA MET A 783 -13.54 2.49 49.36
C MET A 783 -14.47 2.16 48.19
N THR A 784 -15.64 2.80 48.13
CA THR A 784 -16.60 2.63 47.03
C THR A 784 -17.23 3.95 46.58
N ASP A 785 -17.60 4.00 45.30
CA ASP A 785 -18.47 5.02 44.68
C ASP A 785 -19.91 4.52 44.47
N PHE A 786 -20.31 3.45 45.19
CA PHE A 786 -21.53 2.65 45.05
C PHE A 786 -21.63 1.79 43.79
N ASN A 787 -20.69 1.88 42.84
CA ASN A 787 -20.73 1.15 41.57
C ASN A 787 -19.52 0.22 41.38
N LYS A 788 -18.37 0.60 41.94
CA LYS A 788 -17.16 -0.21 42.10
C LYS A 788 -16.56 -0.01 43.48
N SER A 789 -15.69 -0.94 43.87
CA SER A 789 -14.94 -0.86 45.12
C SER A 789 -13.46 -1.09 44.89
N VAL A 790 -12.62 -0.34 45.60
CA VAL A 790 -11.15 -0.41 45.55
C VAL A 790 -10.63 -0.65 46.97
N VAL A 791 -9.72 -1.60 47.13
CA VAL A 791 -9.01 -1.85 48.39
C VAL A 791 -7.86 -0.87 48.50
N VAL A 792 -7.84 -0.07 49.56
CA VAL A 792 -6.76 0.86 49.89
C VAL A 792 -5.84 0.23 50.92
N LYS A 793 -4.54 0.32 50.68
CA LYS A 793 -3.46 0.01 51.63
C LYS A 793 -2.73 1.30 52.00
N TYR A 794 -2.54 1.56 53.29
CA TYR A 794 -1.89 2.76 53.81
C TYR A 794 -0.91 2.41 54.94
N GLN A 795 0.33 2.91 54.86
CA GLN A 795 1.32 2.78 55.93
C GLN A 795 1.40 4.11 56.68
N GLY A 796 0.65 4.22 57.78
CA GLY A 796 0.60 5.42 58.61
C GLY A 796 -0.58 5.41 59.57
N ILE A 797 -0.67 6.47 60.39
CA ILE A 797 -1.77 6.67 61.34
C ILE A 797 -2.93 7.35 60.60
N LEU A 798 -4.13 6.79 60.69
CA LEU A 798 -5.34 7.40 60.12
C LEU A 798 -5.65 8.76 60.79
N PRO A 799 -6.20 9.75 60.06
CA PRO A 799 -6.64 11.01 60.66
C PRO A 799 -7.69 10.79 61.76
N PRO A 800 -7.72 11.58 62.86
CA PRO A 800 -8.67 11.39 63.97
C PRO A 800 -10.17 11.47 63.61
N ILE A 801 -10.48 12.00 62.42
CA ILE A 801 -11.84 12.20 61.90
C ILE A 801 -12.24 11.05 60.93
N PHE A 802 -11.31 10.15 60.61
CA PHE A 802 -11.59 8.98 59.78
C PHE A 802 -12.56 8.05 60.52
N SER A 803 -13.65 7.68 59.84
CA SER A 803 -14.64 6.71 60.32
C SER A 803 -15.19 5.89 59.16
N GLU A 804 -15.67 4.68 59.42
CA GLU A 804 -16.43 3.93 58.44
C GLU A 804 -17.73 4.67 58.08
N LYS A 805 -18.24 4.48 56.86
CA LYS A 805 -19.33 5.29 56.26
C LYS A 805 -19.01 6.78 56.00
N SER A 806 -17.81 7.26 56.34
CA SER A 806 -17.39 8.62 55.99
C SER A 806 -16.77 8.72 54.60
N GLY A 807 -16.85 9.92 54.01
CA GLY A 807 -16.20 10.25 52.75
C GLY A 807 -14.70 10.51 52.94
N VAL A 808 -13.86 9.74 52.24
CA VAL A 808 -12.40 9.82 52.33
C VAL A 808 -11.82 10.11 50.94
N VAL A 809 -10.72 10.85 50.91
CA VAL A 809 -9.89 11.05 49.71
C VAL A 809 -8.50 10.50 49.98
N VAL A 810 -8.08 9.52 49.20
CA VAL A 810 -6.74 8.94 49.28
C VAL A 810 -5.88 9.46 48.14
N GLN A 811 -4.63 9.80 48.44
CA GLN A 811 -3.63 10.20 47.44
C GLN A 811 -2.56 9.11 47.37
N GLY A 812 -2.22 8.68 46.16
CA GLY A 812 -1.31 7.55 45.96
C GLY A 812 -1.34 7.00 44.54
N LYS A 813 -1.09 5.69 44.39
CA LYS A 813 -0.95 5.01 43.09
C LYS A 813 -1.79 3.73 43.03
N MET A 814 -2.40 3.47 41.89
CA MET A 814 -3.01 2.15 41.63
C MET A 814 -1.90 1.11 41.46
N PHE A 815 -1.98 0.01 42.20
CA PHE A 815 -1.09 -1.14 42.07
C PHE A 815 -1.62 -2.11 41.02
N ASP A 816 -2.93 -2.33 41.02
CA ASP A 816 -3.69 -3.08 40.03
C ASP A 816 -5.09 -2.45 39.86
N ASN A 817 -6.00 -3.06 39.10
CA ASN A 817 -7.35 -2.53 38.84
C ASN A 817 -8.29 -2.51 40.08
N SER A 818 -7.87 -3.09 41.20
CA SER A 818 -8.64 -3.29 42.44
C SER A 818 -7.93 -2.80 43.71
N THR A 819 -6.61 -2.57 43.65
CA THR A 819 -5.76 -2.24 44.81
C THR A 819 -5.08 -0.88 44.62
N PHE A 820 -5.25 0.02 45.60
CA PHE A 820 -4.66 1.35 45.65
C PHE A 820 -3.67 1.48 46.82
N LEU A 821 -2.42 1.84 46.54
CA LEU A 821 -1.42 2.15 47.56
C LEU A 821 -1.50 3.64 47.86
N ALA A 822 -1.93 4.01 49.06
CA ALA A 822 -2.02 5.40 49.50
C ALA A 822 -0.69 5.88 50.11
N ASP A 823 -0.20 7.03 49.63
CA ASP A 823 0.85 7.81 50.26
C ASP A 823 0.27 8.71 51.38
N THR A 824 -1.01 9.08 51.29
CA THR A 824 -1.69 9.95 52.28
C THR A 824 -3.21 9.73 52.27
N VAL A 825 -3.82 9.68 53.45
CA VAL A 825 -5.27 9.60 53.65
C VAL A 825 -5.79 10.96 54.14
N PHE A 826 -6.72 11.56 53.39
CA PHE A 826 -7.41 12.79 53.78
C PHE A 826 -8.86 12.46 54.17
N ALA A 827 -9.19 12.60 55.45
CA ALA A 827 -10.58 12.62 55.90
C ALA A 827 -11.26 13.91 55.41
N LYS A 828 -12.50 13.83 54.92
CA LYS A 828 -13.21 14.98 54.33
C LYS A 828 -14.36 15.42 55.23
N HIS A 829 -14.54 16.73 55.36
CA HIS A 829 -15.51 17.33 56.29
C HIS A 829 -16.83 17.76 55.63
N ASP A 830 -17.04 17.44 54.34
CA ASP A 830 -18.22 17.88 53.57
C ASP A 830 -18.61 16.89 52.46
N GLU A 831 -19.91 16.61 52.35
CA GLU A 831 -20.50 15.56 51.52
C GLU A 831 -20.68 15.95 50.03
N ASN A 832 -20.54 17.24 49.70
CA ASN A 832 -21.01 17.82 48.42
C ASN A 832 -19.92 18.03 47.33
N TYR A 833 -19.08 17.03 47.06
CA TYR A 833 -18.05 17.18 46.01
C TYR A 833 -17.73 15.87 45.28
N MET A 834 -18.54 15.58 44.25
CA MET A 834 -18.13 14.78 43.09
C MET A 834 -17.68 15.72 41.96
N PRO A 835 -16.50 15.52 41.34
CA PRO A 835 -16.15 16.23 40.11
C PRO A 835 -17.00 15.71 38.94
N LYS A 836 -17.48 16.61 38.07
CA LYS A 836 -18.25 16.22 36.87
C LYS A 836 -17.37 15.38 35.94
N VAL A 837 -17.92 14.25 35.52
CA VAL A 837 -17.26 13.23 34.68
C VAL A 837 -16.75 13.83 33.37
N LEU A 838 -15.47 13.58 33.07
CA LEU A 838 -14.89 13.75 31.73
C LEU A 838 -15.52 12.74 30.77
N LYS A 839 -16.07 13.21 29.66
CA LYS A 839 -16.42 12.39 28.48
C LYS A 839 -15.23 12.26 27.55
#